data_AF-A0A977LB44-F1
#
_entry.id   AF-A0A977LB44-F1
#
_cell.length_a   1.000
_cell.length_b   1.000
_cell.length_c   1.000
_cell.angle_alpha   90.00
_cell.angle_beta   90.00
_cell.angle_gamma   90.00
#
_symmetry.space_group_name_H-M   'P 1'
#
loop_
_entity.id
_entity.type
_entity.pdbx_description
1 polymer ?
#
loop_
_entity_poly.entity_id
_entity_poly.type
_entity_poly.pdbx_seq_one_letter_code
_entity_poly.pdbx_strand_id
1 'polypeptide(L)'
;MTSPVKFTRLLLAVLFSILFVTGWSQKPVVGEWVSQVEKEMLRQMDDGKIPGLSAVIIRNGEIVTRNYGYANLDSREKVTDKTLFEIGSCTKSFTALALERFFEQYAVNPDTPISKLIPWLWFSYNDSVTDVTIRQLLHHTSGIPWNTLSKIPETTAEDALEITVRKLVGQELRSKPGKEFQYATVNYDILALLIEIVTKQKFEKYLNDEVLSPLGLSHTSVTFPNNPADMATGYKTGFFVPREYKAPVYRGNSPAGYVISNSGDMKTWLQLQMGLLDHSLSALAKSTQKRDETVAIHEMFSYAEGWQVSFDGSGNIIHSGYNPNFTSYVGFNREKKTGVVILTNSNSQYTLYLGNRLMQQLLGREVEDEYDPGDLNDKVYSMVCFGVLFYLLCVAAFIARIVIESIWGRRKFDHHFTIVLNHLIKLLFWFTPFLLGIYLIPEAFGEFSWDSMLVWMPQSFGFLIGALLAAVALTYAAYALSLFFPEKDPYKIKIPWILLLSMLSGLANVAVVIMVSSFIDSDIPLKYTVFYFLLMTGLYILGRRFVQVNLIGFARGMVYDLRMKLIDKIFSTSYENFERIDRGRVYTALNDDVNTIGHSTHMIVTLITSVVTAIGALAYLASIAFWAAIVTIAMVVGISLLYFIVGKRTNRYYEEARDSSNTFMRLVNGIIDGFKELSLHTRQKSEYKEEVGASAGEFKDKISTADIQFTNAFLIGESFLVLLLGFVSIGMSEIFPAIEVYTIISFVIVLLYLIGPVNAILESVPSLMTLRISWNRITKFIDEIPASVDSNKQARVEKSDPVLTFEARGITYQFKNEAGVKTGFEVGPIDLQINGGEILFVIGGNGCGKTTLAKVLTGLYQPDNGHIMINGEHVSGSTLSEYFSVVFSPPCLFERIYDVDGDRVAADSRRLLKLLHLDEKVSIVNNRYDTIKLSGGQRKRLALLECWLRDSPVYLFDEWAADQDPEYRKFFYRTLLPEMKRSGKIVIAITHDDNYFDVADVILKMHHGKLEPYFAELIHEKRDTALQ
;
A
#
# COMPACT_ATOMS: atom_id res chain seq x y z
N MET A 1 -24.34 3.59 32.95
CA MET A 1 -23.67 2.32 33.31
C MET A 1 -24.61 1.11 33.21
N THR A 2 -25.31 0.92 32.09
CA THR A 2 -26.11 -0.29 31.83
C THR A 2 -25.93 -0.68 30.37
N SER A 3 -25.76 -1.98 30.10
CA SER A 3 -25.64 -2.63 28.78
C SER A 3 -24.26 -2.97 28.17
N PRO A 4 -23.26 -3.48 28.94
CA PRO A 4 -22.25 -4.38 28.35
C PRO A 4 -22.78 -5.82 28.21
N VAL A 5 -23.67 -6.24 29.12
CA VAL A 5 -24.07 -7.65 29.33
C VAL A 5 -24.95 -8.23 28.21
N LYS A 6 -25.72 -7.40 27.50
CA LYS A 6 -26.62 -7.89 26.43
C LYS A 6 -25.88 -8.30 25.16
N PHE A 7 -24.73 -7.68 24.87
CA PHE A 7 -23.95 -7.98 23.66
C PHE A 7 -23.00 -9.15 23.87
N THR A 8 -22.41 -9.29 25.07
CA THR A 8 -21.64 -10.49 25.46
C THR A 8 -22.50 -11.76 25.44
N ARG A 9 -23.79 -11.65 25.83
CA ARG A 9 -24.76 -12.75 25.71
C ARG A 9 -25.12 -13.09 24.26
N LEU A 10 -25.11 -12.12 23.35
CA LEU A 10 -25.33 -12.36 21.92
C LEU A 10 -24.10 -13.05 21.29
N LEU A 11 -22.89 -12.64 21.70
CA LEU A 11 -21.62 -13.26 21.27
C LEU A 11 -21.51 -14.72 21.76
N LEU A 12 -21.90 -14.98 23.01
CA LEU A 12 -22.00 -16.33 23.57
C LEU A 12 -23.09 -17.17 22.89
N ALA A 13 -24.20 -16.57 22.46
CA ALA A 13 -25.26 -17.28 21.74
C ALA A 13 -24.89 -17.62 20.28
N VAL A 14 -24.08 -16.79 19.62
CA VAL A 14 -23.55 -17.06 18.28
C VAL A 14 -22.40 -18.10 18.33
N LEU A 15 -21.55 -18.06 19.36
CA LEU A 15 -20.52 -19.08 19.60
C LEU A 15 -21.11 -20.46 19.95
N PHE A 16 -22.34 -20.54 20.46
CA PHE A 16 -23.01 -21.80 20.78
C PHE A 16 -23.87 -22.38 19.64
N SER A 17 -24.10 -21.64 18.55
CA SER A 17 -24.98 -22.08 17.45
C SER A 17 -24.24 -22.72 16.26
N ILE A 18 -22.90 -22.81 16.31
CA ILE A 18 -22.07 -23.44 15.25
C ILE A 18 -21.64 -24.88 15.62
N LEU A 19 -21.90 -25.33 16.85
CA LEU A 19 -21.68 -26.71 17.27
C LEU A 19 -22.94 -27.54 17.05
N PHE A 20 -23.18 -28.04 15.83
CA PHE A 20 -23.86 -29.32 15.55
C PHE A 20 -23.99 -29.49 14.02
N VAL A 21 -23.01 -30.14 13.41
CA VAL A 21 -23.21 -30.89 12.16
C VAL A 21 -22.67 -32.29 12.40
N THR A 22 -23.57 -33.24 12.56
CA THR A 22 -23.27 -34.67 12.67
C THR A 22 -23.07 -35.24 11.27
N GLY A 23 -21.86 -35.75 11.00
CA GLY A 23 -21.57 -36.50 9.79
C GLY A 23 -22.13 -37.92 9.87
N TRP A 24 -23.03 -38.27 8.95
CA TRP A 24 -23.39 -39.65 8.66
C TRP A 24 -22.38 -40.22 7.66
N SER A 25 -21.61 -41.22 8.08
CA SER A 25 -20.80 -42.05 7.17
C SER A 25 -21.66 -43.21 6.66
N GLN A 26 -21.95 -43.21 5.36
CA GLN A 26 -22.47 -44.38 4.65
C GLN A 26 -21.30 -45.24 4.18
N LYS A 27 -21.38 -46.55 4.45
CA LYS A 27 -20.50 -47.55 3.85
C LYS A 27 -20.97 -47.83 2.41
N PRO A 28 -20.06 -47.94 1.42
CA PRO A 28 -20.44 -48.30 0.06
C PRO A 28 -20.76 -49.79 -0.06
N VAL A 29 -21.66 -50.10 -0.99
CA VAL A 29 -22.16 -51.44 -1.33
C VAL A 29 -21.32 -52.00 -2.48
N VAL A 30 -21.04 -53.30 -2.46
CA VAL A 30 -20.17 -53.94 -3.47
C VAL A 30 -20.88 -54.06 -4.83
N GLY A 31 -20.23 -53.53 -5.87
CA GLY A 31 -20.74 -53.38 -7.26
C GLY A 31 -20.38 -52.00 -7.87
N GLU A 32 -19.88 -51.08 -7.03
CA GLU A 32 -19.72 -49.63 -7.23
C GLU A 32 -18.34 -49.16 -7.75
N TRP A 33 -17.36 -50.06 -7.94
CA TRP A 33 -15.95 -49.67 -8.09
C TRP A 33 -15.64 -48.89 -9.37
N VAL A 34 -16.28 -49.21 -10.50
CA VAL A 34 -16.10 -48.48 -11.78
C VAL A 34 -16.61 -47.05 -11.66
N SER A 35 -17.74 -46.85 -10.96
CA SER A 35 -18.32 -45.51 -10.70
C SER A 35 -17.44 -44.67 -9.76
N GLN A 36 -16.86 -45.30 -8.73
CA GLN A 36 -15.90 -44.64 -7.83
C GLN A 36 -14.64 -44.18 -8.57
N VAL A 37 -14.08 -45.06 -9.41
CA VAL A 37 -12.93 -44.78 -10.26
C VAL A 37 -13.24 -43.67 -11.28
N GLU A 38 -14.42 -43.68 -11.88
CA GLU A 38 -14.88 -42.62 -12.81
C GLU A 38 -14.99 -41.26 -12.11
N LYS A 39 -15.61 -41.22 -10.92
CA LYS A 39 -15.70 -40.00 -10.11
C LYS A 39 -14.32 -39.46 -9.75
N GLU A 40 -13.39 -40.34 -9.39
CA GLU A 40 -12.01 -39.96 -9.09
C GLU A 40 -11.31 -39.37 -10.31
N MET A 41 -11.36 -40.03 -11.47
CA MET A 41 -10.77 -39.51 -12.71
C MET A 41 -11.31 -38.14 -13.08
N LEU A 42 -12.64 -37.96 -13.05
CA LEU A 42 -13.27 -36.67 -13.39
C LEU A 42 -12.91 -35.56 -12.39
N ARG A 43 -12.79 -35.89 -11.09
CA ARG A 43 -12.34 -34.92 -10.08
C ARG A 43 -10.90 -34.48 -10.34
N GLN A 44 -9.98 -35.42 -10.49
CA GLN A 44 -8.57 -35.10 -10.74
C GLN A 44 -8.35 -34.39 -12.07
N MET A 45 -9.16 -34.68 -13.09
CA MET A 45 -9.16 -33.92 -14.34
C MET A 45 -9.55 -32.46 -14.15
N ASP A 46 -10.56 -32.16 -13.32
CA ASP A 46 -10.94 -30.78 -13.04
C ASP A 46 -9.90 -30.07 -12.17
N ASP A 47 -9.38 -30.74 -11.13
CA ASP A 47 -8.39 -30.16 -10.22
C ASP A 47 -7.08 -29.83 -10.95
N GLY A 48 -6.57 -30.77 -11.75
CA GLY A 48 -5.36 -30.57 -12.58
C GLY A 48 -5.60 -29.83 -13.89
N LYS A 49 -6.83 -29.41 -14.18
CA LYS A 49 -7.23 -28.76 -15.44
C LYS A 49 -6.79 -29.54 -16.69
N ILE A 50 -6.90 -30.86 -16.61
CA ILE A 50 -6.51 -31.83 -17.65
C ILE A 50 -7.57 -31.83 -18.75
N PRO A 51 -7.25 -31.40 -19.99
CA PRO A 51 -8.23 -31.27 -21.06
C PRO A 51 -8.81 -32.60 -21.54
N GLY A 52 -7.97 -33.62 -21.66
CA GLY A 52 -8.31 -34.93 -22.20
C GLY A 52 -7.53 -36.03 -21.51
N LEU A 53 -8.22 -37.15 -21.24
CA LEU A 53 -7.69 -38.30 -20.53
C LEU A 53 -8.16 -39.59 -21.19
N SER A 54 -7.25 -40.55 -21.33
CA SER A 54 -7.53 -41.92 -21.73
C SER A 54 -6.96 -42.88 -20.69
N ALA A 55 -7.77 -43.79 -20.16
CA ALA A 55 -7.38 -44.72 -19.12
C ALA A 55 -7.71 -46.17 -19.46
N VAL A 56 -6.82 -47.08 -19.08
CA VAL A 56 -7.03 -48.54 -19.11
C VAL A 56 -6.89 -49.05 -17.69
N ILE A 57 -7.89 -49.78 -17.21
CA ILE A 57 -7.91 -50.31 -15.85
C ILE A 57 -8.20 -51.79 -15.93
N ILE A 58 -7.34 -52.59 -15.32
CA ILE A 58 -7.45 -54.04 -15.23
C ILE A 58 -7.61 -54.40 -13.76
N ARG A 59 -8.64 -55.16 -13.41
CA ARG A 59 -8.85 -55.69 -12.05
C ARG A 59 -9.40 -57.10 -12.11
N ASN A 60 -8.67 -58.07 -11.57
CA ASN A 60 -9.08 -59.49 -11.55
C ASN A 60 -9.45 -60.05 -12.94
N GLY A 61 -8.86 -59.53 -14.01
CA GLY A 61 -9.13 -59.95 -15.40
C GLY A 61 -10.27 -59.19 -16.10
N GLU A 62 -11.02 -58.34 -15.38
CA GLU A 62 -11.93 -57.37 -16.00
C GLU A 62 -11.12 -56.19 -16.53
N ILE A 63 -11.36 -55.78 -17.78
CA ILE A 63 -10.66 -54.68 -18.45
C ILE A 63 -11.65 -53.58 -18.78
N VAL A 64 -11.37 -52.38 -18.32
CA VAL A 64 -12.20 -51.19 -18.52
C VAL A 64 -11.34 -50.11 -19.18
N THR A 65 -11.72 -49.70 -20.39
CA THR A 65 -11.17 -48.51 -21.05
C THR A 65 -12.15 -47.36 -20.91
N ARG A 66 -11.66 -46.18 -20.52
CA ARG A 66 -12.46 -44.96 -20.41
C ARG A 66 -11.71 -43.77 -20.99
N ASN A 67 -12.45 -42.94 -21.73
CA ASN A 67 -11.94 -41.75 -22.37
C ASN A 67 -12.81 -40.57 -21.96
N TYR A 68 -12.21 -39.46 -21.54
CA TYR A 68 -12.89 -38.27 -21.09
C TYR A 68 -12.24 -37.01 -21.66
N GLY A 69 -13.03 -35.93 -21.71
CA GLY A 69 -12.56 -34.64 -22.18
C GLY A 69 -12.29 -34.61 -23.69
N TYR A 70 -11.33 -33.76 -24.08
CA TYR A 70 -11.08 -33.40 -25.46
C TYR A 70 -9.62 -33.65 -25.85
N ALA A 71 -9.42 -34.28 -27.01
CA ALA A 71 -8.14 -34.38 -27.68
C ALA A 71 -7.69 -32.98 -28.16
N ASN A 72 -8.64 -32.13 -28.56
CA ASN A 72 -8.41 -30.74 -28.93
C ASN A 72 -9.57 -29.84 -28.41
N LEU A 73 -9.24 -28.84 -27.59
CA LEU A 73 -10.20 -27.94 -26.93
C LEU A 73 -10.88 -26.98 -27.91
N ASP A 74 -10.15 -26.47 -28.90
CA ASP A 74 -10.65 -25.47 -29.85
C ASP A 74 -11.68 -26.05 -30.82
N SER A 75 -11.38 -27.21 -31.39
CA SER A 75 -12.29 -27.97 -32.27
C SER A 75 -13.31 -28.82 -31.51
N ARG A 76 -13.13 -28.98 -30.19
CA ARG A 76 -13.92 -29.87 -29.31
C ARG A 76 -13.94 -31.33 -29.75
N GLU A 77 -12.85 -31.80 -30.35
CA GLU A 77 -12.66 -33.21 -30.67
C GLU A 77 -12.49 -34.04 -29.39
N LYS A 78 -13.27 -35.10 -29.23
CA LYS A 78 -13.26 -35.94 -28.02
C LYS A 78 -12.09 -36.92 -28.02
N VAL A 79 -11.58 -37.24 -26.83
CA VAL A 79 -10.64 -38.35 -26.68
C VAL A 79 -11.35 -39.68 -27.01
N THR A 80 -10.68 -40.52 -27.78
CA THR A 80 -11.12 -41.87 -28.15
C THR A 80 -10.05 -42.90 -27.79
N ASP A 81 -10.36 -44.19 -27.96
CA ASP A 81 -9.39 -45.28 -27.80
C ASP A 81 -8.27 -45.28 -28.85
N LYS A 82 -8.44 -44.50 -29.92
CA LYS A 82 -7.46 -44.33 -31.00
C LYS A 82 -6.60 -43.08 -30.85
N THR A 83 -7.01 -42.13 -30.00
CA THR A 83 -6.30 -40.86 -29.81
C THR A 83 -4.89 -41.12 -29.28
N LEU A 84 -3.90 -40.55 -29.97
CA LEU A 84 -2.49 -40.74 -29.65
C LEU A 84 -1.99 -39.72 -28.63
N PHE A 85 -1.17 -40.18 -27.70
CA PHE A 85 -0.54 -39.38 -26.64
C PHE A 85 0.96 -39.72 -26.58
N GLU A 86 1.79 -38.74 -26.26
CA GLU A 86 3.16 -39.04 -25.83
C GLU A 86 3.11 -39.66 -24.44
N ILE A 87 3.79 -40.79 -24.24
CA ILE A 87 3.77 -41.51 -22.96
C ILE A 87 4.95 -41.14 -22.06
N GLY A 88 5.73 -40.11 -22.39
CA GLY A 88 6.83 -39.63 -21.56
C GLY A 88 7.81 -40.75 -21.19
N SER A 89 8.38 -40.66 -19.99
CA SER A 89 9.34 -41.66 -19.47
C SER A 89 8.82 -43.09 -19.34
N CYS A 90 7.51 -43.37 -19.45
CA CYS A 90 7.02 -44.75 -19.57
C CYS A 90 7.61 -45.48 -20.80
N THR A 91 8.08 -44.71 -21.78
CA THR A 91 8.89 -45.15 -22.91
C THR A 91 10.07 -46.05 -22.52
N LYS A 92 10.73 -45.79 -21.38
CA LYS A 92 11.89 -46.57 -20.93
C LYS A 92 11.58 -48.05 -20.77
N SER A 93 10.35 -48.41 -20.40
CA SER A 93 9.91 -49.81 -20.31
C SER A 93 9.86 -50.51 -21.68
N PHE A 94 9.55 -49.79 -22.76
CA PHE A 94 9.59 -50.32 -24.12
C PHE A 94 11.03 -50.53 -24.57
N THR A 95 11.89 -49.54 -24.31
CA THR A 95 13.32 -49.60 -24.62
C THR A 95 14.03 -50.71 -23.85
N ALA A 96 13.68 -50.91 -22.57
CA ALA A 96 14.16 -52.03 -21.76
C ALA A 96 13.77 -53.40 -22.35
N LEU A 97 12.51 -53.57 -22.78
CA LEU A 97 12.09 -54.82 -23.42
C LEU A 97 12.82 -55.06 -24.75
N ALA A 98 13.04 -54.00 -25.55
CA ALA A 98 13.85 -54.07 -26.77
C ALA A 98 15.31 -54.46 -26.48
N LEU A 99 15.87 -53.99 -25.36
CA LEU A 99 17.22 -54.36 -24.90
C LEU A 99 17.31 -55.81 -24.44
N GLU A 100 16.33 -56.31 -23.67
CA GLU A 100 16.30 -57.73 -23.29
C GLU A 100 16.24 -58.64 -24.52
N ARG A 101 15.46 -58.25 -25.54
CA ARG A 101 15.43 -58.93 -26.85
C ARG A 101 16.76 -58.85 -27.59
N PHE A 102 17.42 -57.69 -27.53
CA PHE A 102 18.75 -57.48 -28.10
C PHE A 102 19.82 -58.36 -27.42
N PHE A 103 19.80 -58.48 -26.10
CA PHE A 103 20.73 -59.35 -25.36
C PHE A 103 20.53 -60.82 -25.73
N GLU A 104 19.28 -61.28 -25.87
CA GLU A 104 18.95 -62.64 -26.31
C GLU A 104 19.46 -62.93 -27.73
N GLN A 105 19.25 -62.01 -28.68
CA GLN A 105 19.60 -62.21 -30.09
C GLN A 105 21.10 -62.09 -30.39
N TYR A 106 21.78 -61.13 -29.77
CA TYR A 106 23.16 -60.78 -30.12
C TYR A 106 24.18 -61.24 -29.07
N ALA A 107 23.74 -61.96 -28.02
CA ALA A 107 24.58 -62.49 -26.94
C ALA A 107 25.48 -61.43 -26.27
N VAL A 108 24.97 -60.20 -26.13
CA VAL A 108 25.69 -59.10 -25.47
C VAL A 108 25.51 -59.20 -23.96
N ASN A 109 26.62 -59.22 -23.21
CA ASN A 109 26.59 -59.27 -21.74
C ASN A 109 26.33 -57.88 -21.13
N PRO A 110 25.25 -57.66 -20.34
CA PRO A 110 24.94 -56.38 -19.70
C PRO A 110 26.01 -55.85 -18.73
N ASP A 111 26.89 -56.71 -18.22
CA ASP A 111 28.00 -56.29 -17.34
C ASP A 111 29.22 -55.77 -18.12
N THR A 112 29.13 -55.70 -19.45
CA THR A 112 30.18 -55.12 -20.30
C THR A 112 30.23 -53.59 -20.14
N PRO A 113 31.42 -52.99 -19.95
CA PRO A 113 31.59 -51.54 -20.04
C PRO A 113 31.15 -50.99 -21.40
N ILE A 114 30.38 -49.91 -21.41
CA ILE A 114 29.87 -49.28 -22.63
C ILE A 114 30.99 -48.81 -23.56
N SER A 115 32.12 -48.41 -22.99
CA SER A 115 33.35 -47.99 -23.68
C SER A 115 33.92 -49.08 -24.61
N LYS A 116 33.63 -50.36 -24.37
CA LYS A 116 34.07 -51.46 -25.26
C LYS A 116 33.26 -51.53 -26.56
N LEU A 117 32.01 -51.07 -26.53
CA LEU A 117 31.08 -51.11 -27.67
C LEU A 117 30.98 -49.75 -28.37
N ILE A 118 31.19 -48.67 -27.62
CA ILE A 118 31.23 -47.28 -28.09
C ILE A 118 32.56 -46.65 -27.63
N PRO A 119 33.69 -46.89 -28.33
CA PRO A 119 35.03 -46.50 -27.85
C PRO A 119 35.27 -45.01 -27.64
N TRP A 120 34.48 -44.15 -28.29
CA TRP A 120 34.58 -42.70 -28.15
C TRP A 120 33.77 -42.15 -26.97
N LEU A 121 32.90 -42.97 -26.34
CA LEU A 121 32.11 -42.57 -25.19
C LEU A 121 32.83 -42.94 -23.90
N TRP A 122 33.24 -41.93 -23.14
CA TRP A 122 33.92 -42.07 -21.86
C TRP A 122 33.40 -41.05 -20.85
N PHE A 123 33.49 -41.40 -19.57
CA PHE A 123 33.04 -40.58 -18.43
C PHE A 123 34.21 -40.36 -17.47
N SER A 124 34.15 -39.30 -16.68
CA SER A 124 35.13 -39.01 -15.63
C SER A 124 34.48 -39.04 -14.24
N TYR A 125 35.22 -39.51 -13.25
CA TYR A 125 34.85 -39.42 -11.83
C TYR A 125 36.11 -39.15 -11.02
N ASN A 126 36.15 -38.04 -10.28
CA ASN A 126 37.35 -37.58 -9.56
C ASN A 126 38.58 -37.52 -10.49
N ASP A 127 38.42 -36.82 -11.62
CA ASP A 127 39.46 -36.60 -12.64
C ASP A 127 40.04 -37.88 -13.27
N SER A 128 39.38 -39.03 -13.09
CA SER A 128 39.79 -40.33 -13.62
C SER A 128 38.76 -40.89 -14.59
N VAL A 129 39.22 -41.39 -15.75
CA VAL A 129 38.36 -42.09 -16.71
C VAL A 129 37.76 -43.31 -16.04
N THR A 130 36.43 -43.39 -16.04
CA THR A 130 35.67 -44.41 -15.32
C THR A 130 34.73 -45.14 -16.26
N ASP A 131 34.78 -46.47 -16.22
CA ASP A 131 33.89 -47.33 -16.98
C ASP A 131 32.49 -47.39 -16.36
N VAL A 132 31.47 -47.30 -17.22
CA VAL A 132 30.06 -47.49 -16.87
C VAL A 132 29.55 -48.71 -17.65
N THR A 133 28.91 -49.67 -16.98
CA THR A 133 28.36 -50.87 -17.63
C THR A 133 26.96 -50.63 -18.19
N ILE A 134 26.55 -51.47 -19.15
CA ILE A 134 25.19 -51.45 -19.72
C ILE A 134 24.13 -51.63 -18.63
N ARG A 135 24.37 -52.55 -17.68
CA ARG A 135 23.51 -52.79 -16.51
C ARG A 135 23.35 -51.55 -15.64
N GLN A 136 24.44 -50.81 -15.41
CA GLN A 136 24.38 -49.57 -14.62
C GLN A 136 23.58 -48.46 -15.32
N LEU A 137 23.65 -48.39 -16.65
CA LEU A 137 22.79 -47.48 -17.42
C LEU A 137 21.32 -47.87 -17.29
N LEU A 138 20.99 -49.15 -17.48
CA LEU A 138 19.63 -49.70 -17.38
C LEU A 138 18.95 -49.39 -16.05
N HIS A 139 19.70 -49.53 -14.95
CA HIS A 139 19.17 -49.36 -13.60
C HIS A 139 19.30 -47.95 -13.02
N HIS A 140 19.76 -46.97 -13.81
CA HIS A 140 20.08 -45.61 -13.30
C HIS A 140 21.08 -45.61 -12.14
N THR A 141 22.09 -46.48 -12.19
CA THR A 141 23.22 -46.52 -11.25
C THR A 141 24.53 -46.10 -11.91
N SER A 142 24.46 -45.39 -13.04
CA SER A 142 25.62 -44.92 -13.81
C SER A 142 26.38 -43.76 -13.16
N GLY A 143 25.76 -43.03 -12.23
CA GLY A 143 26.31 -41.80 -11.64
C GLY A 143 26.19 -40.57 -12.56
N ILE A 144 25.55 -40.70 -13.72
CA ILE A 144 25.31 -39.57 -14.64
C ILE A 144 24.34 -38.57 -13.98
N PRO A 145 24.66 -37.25 -13.95
CA PRO A 145 23.78 -36.25 -13.35
C PRO A 145 22.43 -36.07 -14.07
N TRP A 146 21.35 -35.85 -13.30
CA TRP A 146 20.02 -35.53 -13.84
C TRP A 146 20.01 -34.27 -14.74
N ASN A 147 20.78 -33.24 -14.37
CA ASN A 147 20.85 -31.97 -15.12
C ASN A 147 21.41 -32.12 -16.55
N THR A 148 21.94 -33.29 -16.92
CA THR A 148 22.31 -33.63 -18.31
C THR A 148 21.13 -33.60 -19.28
N LEU A 149 19.88 -33.65 -18.78
CA LEU A 149 18.67 -33.39 -19.56
C LEU A 149 18.75 -32.06 -20.35
N SER A 150 19.36 -31.02 -19.76
CA SER A 150 19.53 -29.71 -20.41
C SER A 150 20.50 -29.72 -21.60
N LYS A 151 21.30 -30.78 -21.76
CA LYS A 151 22.27 -30.94 -22.86
C LYS A 151 21.67 -31.58 -24.10
N ILE A 152 20.44 -32.10 -24.02
CA ILE A 152 19.75 -32.74 -25.14
C ILE A 152 19.38 -31.64 -26.16
N PRO A 153 19.86 -31.72 -27.41
CA PRO A 153 19.58 -30.71 -28.40
C PRO A 153 18.13 -30.78 -28.89
N GLU A 154 17.52 -29.62 -29.10
CA GLU A 154 16.29 -29.50 -29.89
C GLU A 154 16.64 -29.75 -31.36
N THR A 155 16.20 -30.89 -31.90
CA THR A 155 16.47 -31.29 -33.29
C THR A 155 15.57 -32.45 -33.73
N THR A 156 15.26 -32.47 -35.03
CA THR A 156 14.52 -33.55 -35.71
C THR A 156 15.42 -34.41 -36.61
N ALA A 157 16.73 -34.14 -36.63
CA ALA A 157 17.70 -34.82 -37.49
C ALA A 157 17.73 -36.34 -37.26
N GLU A 158 18.01 -37.12 -38.30
CA GLU A 158 18.02 -38.60 -38.22
C GLU A 158 19.16 -39.16 -37.37
N ASP A 159 20.22 -38.38 -37.16
CA ASP A 159 21.37 -38.67 -36.30
C ASP A 159 21.23 -38.04 -34.90
N ALA A 160 20.06 -37.49 -34.55
CA ALA A 160 19.82 -36.81 -33.28
C ALA A 160 20.22 -37.64 -32.05
N LEU A 161 19.99 -38.95 -32.06
CA LEU A 161 20.36 -39.86 -30.98
C LEU A 161 21.89 -39.89 -30.75
N GLU A 162 22.67 -40.00 -31.83
CA GLU A 162 24.13 -39.97 -31.74
C GLU A 162 24.62 -38.58 -31.30
N ILE A 163 24.03 -37.50 -31.81
CA ILE A 163 24.35 -36.13 -31.40
C ILE A 163 24.14 -35.95 -29.88
N THR A 164 23.02 -36.44 -29.34
CA THR A 164 22.72 -36.41 -27.89
C THR A 164 23.81 -37.13 -27.09
N VAL A 165 24.16 -38.37 -27.47
CA VAL A 165 25.17 -39.14 -26.74
C VAL A 165 26.57 -38.51 -26.87
N ARG A 166 26.91 -37.91 -28.00
CA ARG A 166 28.18 -37.19 -28.19
C ARG A 166 28.34 -35.99 -27.25
N LYS A 167 27.23 -35.37 -26.77
CA LYS A 167 27.29 -34.29 -25.77
C LYS A 167 27.71 -34.77 -24.37
N LEU A 168 27.74 -36.08 -24.14
CA LEU A 168 28.11 -36.71 -22.86
C LEU A 168 29.57 -37.13 -22.80
N VAL A 169 30.33 -36.98 -23.88
CA VAL A 169 31.77 -37.32 -23.90
C VAL A 169 32.51 -36.48 -22.86
N GLY A 170 33.15 -37.14 -21.91
CA GLY A 170 33.83 -36.50 -20.78
C GLY A 170 32.91 -35.91 -19.73
N GLN A 171 31.66 -36.37 -19.64
CA GLN A 171 30.77 -35.97 -18.56
C GLN A 171 31.29 -36.46 -17.20
N GLU A 172 31.43 -35.53 -16.26
CA GLU A 172 31.74 -35.83 -14.86
C GLU A 172 30.54 -36.49 -14.18
N LEU A 173 30.77 -37.62 -13.52
CA LEU A 173 29.79 -38.36 -12.76
C LEU A 173 29.64 -37.77 -11.36
N ARG A 174 28.41 -37.71 -10.84
CA ARG A 174 28.15 -37.22 -9.47
C ARG A 174 28.52 -38.26 -8.42
N SER A 175 28.43 -39.54 -8.77
CA SER A 175 28.73 -40.66 -7.89
C SER A 175 29.44 -41.77 -8.66
N LYS A 176 30.12 -42.66 -7.92
CA LYS A 176 30.80 -43.81 -8.50
C LYS A 176 29.75 -44.76 -9.12
N PRO A 177 29.93 -45.25 -10.36
CA PRO A 177 28.99 -46.20 -10.96
C PRO A 177 28.74 -47.44 -10.09
N GLY A 178 27.48 -47.83 -9.96
CA GLY A 178 27.01 -48.95 -9.14
C GLY A 178 26.93 -48.67 -7.64
N LYS A 179 27.15 -47.42 -7.19
CA LYS A 179 27.12 -47.07 -5.76
C LYS A 179 25.72 -46.74 -5.24
N GLU A 180 24.96 -45.96 -6.00
CA GLU A 180 23.64 -45.46 -5.61
C GLU A 180 22.76 -45.25 -6.83
N PHE A 181 21.44 -45.21 -6.60
CA PHE A 181 20.47 -44.84 -7.61
C PHE A 181 20.52 -43.33 -7.87
N GLN A 182 20.60 -42.96 -9.16
CA GLN A 182 20.55 -41.59 -9.62
C GLN A 182 19.90 -41.53 -11.01
N TYR A 183 18.68 -41.02 -11.07
CA TYR A 183 17.91 -40.95 -12.31
C TYR A 183 18.55 -39.99 -13.33
N ALA A 184 18.77 -40.49 -14.56
CA ALA A 184 19.28 -39.70 -15.67
C ALA A 184 18.69 -40.21 -16.99
N THR A 185 17.85 -39.41 -17.66
CA THR A 185 17.13 -39.86 -18.87
C THR A 185 18.07 -40.35 -19.97
N VAL A 186 19.23 -39.70 -20.11
CA VAL A 186 20.23 -39.96 -21.14
C VAL A 186 20.84 -41.37 -21.07
N ASN A 187 20.68 -42.08 -19.94
CA ASN A 187 21.06 -43.49 -19.86
C ASN A 187 20.37 -44.32 -20.96
N TYR A 188 19.08 -44.08 -21.20
CA TYR A 188 18.29 -44.82 -22.18
C TYR A 188 18.60 -44.40 -23.62
N ASP A 189 19.08 -43.16 -23.82
CA ASP A 189 19.58 -42.70 -25.12
C ASP A 189 20.88 -43.42 -25.49
N ILE A 190 21.80 -43.58 -24.52
CA ILE A 190 23.03 -44.36 -24.70
C ILE A 190 22.70 -45.82 -25.04
N LEU A 191 21.75 -46.42 -24.33
CA LEU A 191 21.35 -47.81 -24.54
C LEU A 191 20.69 -48.02 -25.90
N ALA A 192 19.90 -47.08 -26.38
CA ALA A 192 19.32 -47.12 -27.71
C ALA A 192 20.38 -46.94 -28.81
N LEU A 193 21.36 -46.04 -28.60
CA LEU A 193 22.46 -45.88 -29.55
C LEU A 193 23.31 -47.16 -29.65
N LEU A 194 23.47 -47.89 -28.53
CA LEU A 194 24.13 -49.19 -28.53
C LEU A 194 23.42 -50.17 -29.50
N ILE A 195 22.09 -50.22 -29.49
CA ILE A 195 21.31 -51.01 -30.45
C ILE A 195 21.64 -50.57 -31.88
N GLU A 196 21.65 -49.27 -32.18
CA GLU A 196 21.95 -48.78 -33.54
C GLU A 196 23.35 -49.18 -34.02
N ILE A 197 24.34 -49.08 -33.13
CA ILE A 197 25.74 -49.36 -33.47
C ILE A 197 25.95 -50.85 -33.76
N VAL A 198 25.34 -51.74 -32.98
CA VAL A 198 25.53 -53.20 -33.10
C VAL A 198 24.66 -53.78 -34.21
N THR A 199 23.37 -53.40 -34.28
CA THR A 199 22.43 -53.95 -35.26
C THR A 199 22.53 -53.30 -36.64
N LYS A 200 23.13 -52.10 -36.74
CA LYS A 200 23.10 -51.22 -37.92
C LYS A 200 21.68 -50.82 -38.35
N GLN A 201 20.70 -50.96 -37.46
CA GLN A 201 19.32 -50.51 -37.66
C GLN A 201 19.04 -49.31 -36.78
N LYS A 202 18.20 -48.39 -37.27
CA LYS A 202 17.72 -47.28 -36.46
C LYS A 202 16.86 -47.80 -35.30
N PHE A 203 16.97 -47.18 -34.13
CA PHE A 203 16.26 -47.62 -32.93
C PHE A 203 14.75 -47.70 -33.17
N GLU A 204 14.19 -46.73 -33.90
CA GLU A 204 12.77 -46.69 -34.21
C GLU A 204 12.31 -47.92 -34.99
N LYS A 205 13.13 -48.36 -35.95
CA LYS A 205 12.87 -49.56 -36.73
C LYS A 205 13.05 -50.83 -35.91
N TYR A 206 14.13 -50.92 -35.12
CA TYR A 206 14.40 -52.07 -34.28
C TYR A 206 13.28 -52.29 -33.24
N LEU A 207 12.85 -51.23 -32.55
CA LEU A 207 11.74 -51.29 -31.60
C LEU A 207 10.45 -51.76 -32.29
N ASN A 208 10.16 -51.27 -33.49
CA ASN A 208 9.01 -51.70 -34.25
C ASN A 208 9.06 -53.19 -34.62
N ASP A 209 10.18 -53.63 -35.22
CA ASP A 209 10.30 -54.97 -35.80
C ASP A 209 10.38 -56.06 -34.71
N GLU A 210 11.03 -55.77 -33.58
CA GLU A 210 11.29 -56.76 -32.52
C GLU A 210 10.30 -56.71 -31.36
N VAL A 211 9.60 -55.60 -31.15
CA VAL A 211 8.68 -55.42 -30.01
C VAL A 211 7.27 -55.05 -30.45
N LEU A 212 7.09 -53.94 -31.17
CA LEU A 212 5.74 -53.39 -31.41
C LEU A 212 4.92 -54.23 -32.40
N SER A 213 5.48 -54.54 -33.57
CA SER A 213 4.79 -55.32 -34.62
C SER A 213 4.49 -56.75 -34.18
N PRO A 214 5.40 -57.50 -33.51
CA PRO A 214 5.08 -58.82 -32.97
C PRO A 214 3.94 -58.81 -31.95
N LEU A 215 3.82 -57.76 -31.13
CA LEU A 215 2.74 -57.59 -30.15
C LEU A 215 1.44 -57.04 -30.76
N GLY A 216 1.44 -56.67 -32.05
CA GLY A 216 0.29 -56.06 -32.71
C GLY A 216 0.00 -54.62 -32.27
N LEU A 217 0.99 -53.89 -31.74
CA LEU A 217 0.86 -52.50 -31.29
C LEU A 217 0.93 -51.53 -32.48
N SER A 218 -0.05 -51.60 -33.37
CA SER A 218 -0.07 -50.90 -34.66
C SER A 218 -0.21 -49.38 -34.61
N HIS A 219 -0.57 -48.81 -33.45
CA HIS A 219 -0.71 -47.36 -33.24
C HIS A 219 0.40 -46.80 -32.32
N THR A 220 1.32 -47.66 -31.87
CA THR A 220 2.44 -47.26 -31.03
C THR A 220 3.67 -47.03 -31.91
N SER A 221 4.34 -45.90 -31.72
CA SER A 221 5.54 -45.56 -32.50
C SER A 221 6.40 -44.55 -31.77
N VAL A 222 7.63 -44.33 -32.24
CA VAL A 222 8.56 -43.30 -31.75
C VAL A 222 8.73 -42.15 -32.75
N THR A 223 7.89 -42.13 -33.78
CA THR A 223 7.82 -41.09 -34.79
C THR A 223 6.43 -40.50 -34.78
N PHE A 224 6.29 -39.21 -35.07
CA PHE A 224 4.97 -38.59 -35.17
C PHE A 224 4.07 -39.30 -36.21
N PRO A 225 2.75 -39.35 -35.98
CA PRO A 225 1.83 -40.00 -36.90
C PRO A 225 1.79 -39.28 -38.25
N ASN A 226 1.53 -40.04 -39.32
CA ASN A 226 1.38 -39.49 -40.68
C ASN A 226 0.23 -38.48 -40.79
N ASN A 227 -0.83 -38.67 -40.00
CA ASN A 227 -1.93 -37.74 -39.87
C ASN A 227 -1.85 -37.03 -38.51
N PRO A 228 -1.49 -35.73 -38.47
CA PRO A 228 -1.41 -34.99 -37.21
C PRO A 228 -2.72 -34.94 -36.42
N ALA A 229 -3.88 -35.11 -37.07
CA ALA A 229 -5.18 -35.12 -36.40
C ALA A 229 -5.38 -36.35 -35.48
N ASP A 230 -4.61 -37.42 -35.66
CA ASP A 230 -4.69 -38.60 -34.80
C ASP A 230 -4.03 -38.34 -33.42
N MET A 231 -3.20 -37.30 -33.32
CA MET A 231 -2.50 -36.87 -32.11
C MET A 231 -3.35 -35.91 -31.28
N ALA A 232 -3.47 -36.17 -29.98
CA ALA A 232 -4.03 -35.17 -29.08
C ALA A 232 -3.18 -33.89 -29.10
N THR A 233 -3.84 -32.74 -29.01
CA THR A 233 -3.16 -31.46 -28.84
C THR A 233 -2.61 -31.39 -27.42
N GLY A 234 -1.32 -31.08 -27.26
CA GLY A 234 -0.70 -30.95 -25.95
C GLY A 234 -0.94 -29.57 -25.30
N TYR A 235 -1.19 -29.56 -23.99
CA TYR A 235 -1.50 -28.36 -23.23
C TYR A 235 -0.54 -28.14 -22.05
N LYS A 236 -0.43 -26.87 -21.65
CA LYS A 236 0.19 -26.43 -20.40
C LYS A 236 -0.73 -25.54 -19.59
N THR A 237 -0.62 -25.59 -18.27
CA THR A 237 -1.33 -24.65 -17.41
C THR A 237 -0.75 -23.24 -17.56
N GLY A 238 -1.64 -22.25 -17.70
CA GLY A 238 -1.27 -20.85 -17.84
C GLY A 238 -2.45 -19.93 -17.51
N PHE A 239 -2.30 -19.14 -16.45
CA PHE A 239 -3.36 -18.24 -15.94
C PHE A 239 -4.64 -19.00 -15.60
N PHE A 240 -4.52 -20.01 -14.74
CA PHE A 240 -5.59 -20.84 -14.17
C PHE A 240 -6.29 -21.78 -15.17
N VAL A 241 -5.87 -21.79 -16.44
CA VAL A 241 -6.52 -22.55 -17.51
C VAL A 241 -5.50 -23.29 -18.37
N PRO A 242 -5.88 -24.40 -19.02
CA PRO A 242 -5.01 -25.08 -19.98
C PRO A 242 -4.89 -24.25 -21.26
N ARG A 243 -3.67 -24.15 -21.78
CA ARG A 243 -3.29 -23.40 -22.99
C ARG A 243 -2.53 -24.34 -23.91
N GLU A 244 -2.89 -24.34 -25.20
CA GLU A 244 -2.15 -25.13 -26.19
C GLU A 244 -0.66 -24.77 -26.12
N TYR A 245 0.19 -25.80 -26.08
CA TYR A 245 1.63 -25.63 -26.07
C TYR A 245 2.30 -26.56 -27.07
N LYS A 246 3.03 -25.94 -28.00
CA LYS A 246 3.87 -26.64 -28.97
C LYS A 246 5.23 -26.87 -28.35
N ALA A 247 5.44 -28.08 -27.82
CA ALA A 247 6.69 -28.47 -27.21
C ALA A 247 7.82 -28.55 -28.27
N PRO A 248 9.06 -28.17 -27.90
CA PRO A 248 10.23 -28.46 -28.71
C PRO A 248 10.40 -29.96 -28.93
N VAL A 249 10.92 -30.36 -30.09
CA VAL A 249 11.14 -31.77 -30.43
C VAL A 249 12.56 -32.19 -30.07
N TYR A 250 12.68 -33.18 -29.19
CA TYR A 250 13.95 -33.74 -28.75
C TYR A 250 14.12 -35.16 -29.28
N ARG A 251 14.27 -35.32 -30.60
CA ARG A 251 14.28 -36.64 -31.26
C ARG A 251 15.34 -37.58 -30.68
N GLY A 252 16.48 -37.04 -30.25
CA GLY A 252 17.55 -37.85 -29.64
C GLY A 252 17.18 -38.46 -28.28
N ASN A 253 16.13 -37.98 -27.61
CA ASN A 253 15.60 -38.52 -26.35
C ASN A 253 14.36 -39.42 -26.57
N SER A 254 14.01 -39.73 -27.83
CA SER A 254 12.87 -40.59 -28.15
C SER A 254 12.90 -41.94 -27.46
N PRO A 255 14.05 -42.63 -27.32
CA PRO A 255 14.14 -43.90 -26.61
C PRO A 255 13.93 -43.82 -25.10
N ALA A 256 13.92 -42.63 -24.53
CA ALA A 256 13.73 -42.43 -23.11
C ALA A 256 12.40 -41.75 -22.77
N GLY A 257 11.75 -41.05 -23.70
CA GLY A 257 10.62 -40.17 -23.38
C GLY A 257 9.56 -39.90 -24.45
N TYR A 258 9.72 -40.34 -25.70
CA TYR A 258 8.80 -39.91 -26.78
C TYR A 258 8.18 -41.07 -27.59
N VAL A 259 7.96 -42.23 -26.97
CA VAL A 259 6.98 -43.16 -27.53
C VAL A 259 5.61 -42.48 -27.52
N ILE A 260 4.89 -42.63 -28.62
CA ILE A 260 3.52 -42.19 -28.84
C ILE A 260 2.66 -43.46 -28.85
N SER A 261 1.56 -43.48 -28.11
CA SER A 261 0.65 -44.61 -28.05
C SER A 261 -0.79 -44.18 -27.72
N ASN A 262 -1.73 -45.12 -27.75
CA ASN A 262 -3.12 -44.93 -27.34
C ASN A 262 -3.54 -45.98 -26.30
N SER A 263 -4.72 -45.82 -25.72
CA SER A 263 -5.22 -46.80 -24.73
C SER A 263 -5.49 -48.18 -25.33
N GLY A 264 -5.79 -48.28 -26.63
CA GLY A 264 -5.97 -49.56 -27.32
C GLY A 264 -4.73 -50.44 -27.27
N ASP A 265 -3.58 -49.89 -27.66
CA ASP A 265 -2.28 -50.57 -27.66
C ASP A 265 -1.73 -50.71 -26.24
N MET A 266 -1.85 -49.67 -25.41
CA MET A 266 -1.39 -49.70 -24.02
C MET A 266 -2.12 -50.74 -23.17
N LYS A 267 -3.36 -51.11 -23.54
CA LYS A 267 -4.07 -52.24 -22.94
C LYS A 267 -3.34 -53.55 -23.20
N THR A 268 -2.97 -53.83 -24.45
CA THR A 268 -2.22 -55.03 -24.83
C THR A 268 -0.84 -55.04 -24.16
N TRP A 269 -0.16 -53.89 -24.12
CA TRP A 269 1.10 -53.69 -23.40
C TRP A 269 0.98 -54.04 -21.91
N LEU A 270 -0.04 -53.49 -21.24
CA LEU A 270 -0.29 -53.74 -19.82
C LEU A 270 -0.60 -55.23 -19.55
N GLN A 271 -1.38 -55.88 -20.42
CA GLN A 271 -1.66 -57.32 -20.31
C GLN A 271 -0.40 -58.18 -20.43
N LEU A 272 0.51 -57.83 -21.35
CA LEU A 272 1.82 -58.49 -21.46
C LEU A 272 2.62 -58.35 -20.17
N GLN A 273 2.77 -57.13 -19.66
CA GLN A 273 3.55 -56.84 -18.44
C GLN A 273 2.98 -57.54 -17.20
N MET A 274 1.66 -57.65 -17.11
CA MET A 274 0.98 -58.36 -16.03
C MET A 274 1.10 -59.90 -16.15
N GLY A 275 1.49 -60.42 -17.32
CA GLY A 275 1.49 -61.86 -17.62
C GLY A 275 0.09 -62.42 -17.89
N LEU A 276 -0.84 -61.58 -18.36
CA LEU A 276 -2.19 -61.96 -18.76
C LEU A 276 -2.29 -62.29 -20.26
N LEU A 277 -1.25 -61.96 -21.03
CA LEU A 277 -1.10 -62.30 -22.45
C LEU A 277 -0.02 -63.39 -22.60
N ASP A 278 -0.39 -64.52 -23.19
CA ASP A 278 0.55 -65.57 -23.56
C ASP A 278 1.23 -65.20 -24.89
N HIS A 279 2.52 -64.88 -24.84
CA HIS A 279 3.29 -64.36 -25.97
C HIS A 279 4.77 -64.73 -25.82
N SER A 280 5.50 -64.78 -26.94
CA SER A 280 6.94 -65.09 -26.95
C SER A 280 7.78 -64.12 -26.12
N LEU A 281 7.35 -62.86 -26.03
CA LEU A 281 8.02 -61.81 -25.25
C LEU A 281 7.66 -61.82 -23.75
N SER A 282 6.73 -62.65 -23.28
CA SER A 282 6.26 -62.63 -21.88
C SER A 282 7.36 -62.97 -20.88
N ALA A 283 8.32 -63.82 -21.26
CA ALA A 283 9.49 -64.14 -20.44
C ALA A 283 10.46 -62.95 -20.30
N LEU A 284 10.72 -62.23 -21.41
CA LEU A 284 11.57 -61.04 -21.43
C LEU A 284 10.91 -59.88 -20.68
N ALA A 285 9.60 -59.67 -20.85
CA ALA A 285 8.85 -58.66 -20.08
C ALA A 285 8.96 -58.91 -18.57
N LYS A 286 8.88 -60.17 -18.12
CA LYS A 286 9.13 -60.53 -16.72
C LYS A 286 10.58 -60.26 -16.27
N SER A 287 11.55 -60.32 -17.16
CA SER A 287 12.95 -60.01 -16.85
C SER A 287 13.13 -58.53 -16.54
N THR A 288 12.53 -57.63 -17.35
CA THR A 288 12.62 -56.17 -17.17
C THR A 288 12.11 -55.65 -15.81
N GLN A 289 11.31 -56.46 -15.11
CA GLN A 289 10.70 -56.14 -13.83
C GLN A 289 11.61 -56.47 -12.62
N LYS A 290 12.77 -57.09 -12.85
CA LYS A 290 13.73 -57.41 -11.80
C LYS A 290 14.49 -56.14 -11.41
N ARG A 291 14.38 -55.78 -10.13
CA ARG A 291 15.09 -54.64 -9.56
C ARG A 291 16.60 -54.85 -9.52
N ASP A 292 17.34 -53.76 -9.45
CA ASP A 292 18.74 -53.78 -9.06
C ASP A 292 18.88 -54.02 -7.55
N GLU A 293 19.50 -55.14 -7.17
CA GLU A 293 19.79 -55.48 -5.77
C GLU A 293 21.18 -55.03 -5.32
N THR A 294 21.98 -54.46 -6.23
CA THR A 294 23.36 -54.04 -5.95
C THR A 294 23.45 -52.68 -5.25
N VAL A 295 22.39 -51.87 -5.32
CA VAL A 295 22.27 -50.56 -4.66
C VAL A 295 21.17 -50.56 -3.60
N ALA A 296 21.29 -49.65 -2.64
CA ALA A 296 20.26 -49.47 -1.61
C ALA A 296 18.94 -48.95 -2.20
N ILE A 297 17.83 -49.26 -1.53
CA ILE A 297 16.50 -48.74 -1.84
C ILE A 297 16.51 -47.21 -1.67
N HIS A 298 15.87 -46.50 -2.59
CA HIS A 298 15.75 -45.03 -2.59
C HIS A 298 14.28 -44.65 -2.42
N GLU A 299 13.96 -43.85 -1.41
CA GLU A 299 12.59 -43.31 -1.18
C GLU A 299 11.48 -44.39 -1.25
N MET A 300 11.73 -45.56 -0.65
CA MET A 300 10.83 -46.73 -0.67
C MET A 300 10.55 -47.33 -2.06
N PHE A 301 11.43 -47.13 -3.04
CA PHE A 301 11.42 -47.89 -4.29
C PHE A 301 12.82 -48.33 -4.73
N SER A 302 12.86 -49.30 -5.64
CA SER A 302 14.08 -49.74 -6.32
C SER A 302 13.82 -49.75 -7.82
N TYR A 303 14.80 -49.32 -8.61
CA TYR A 303 14.65 -49.25 -10.07
C TYR A 303 14.98 -50.61 -10.71
N ALA A 304 14.16 -51.03 -11.66
CA ALA A 304 14.36 -52.20 -12.51
C ALA A 304 14.80 -51.73 -13.91
N GLU A 305 14.31 -52.33 -14.98
CA GLU A 305 14.65 -51.93 -16.35
C GLU A 305 13.44 -51.21 -16.95
N GLY A 306 13.40 -49.89 -16.77
CA GLY A 306 12.29 -49.06 -17.22
C GLY A 306 11.08 -49.10 -16.29
N TRP A 307 11.25 -49.60 -15.06
CA TRP A 307 10.22 -49.67 -14.03
C TRP A 307 10.76 -49.28 -12.65
N GLN A 308 9.88 -48.77 -11.79
CA GLN A 308 10.10 -48.61 -10.36
C GLN A 308 9.31 -49.69 -9.61
N VAL A 309 9.98 -50.39 -8.70
CA VAL A 309 9.38 -51.42 -7.85
C VAL A 309 9.19 -50.85 -6.45
N SER A 310 7.94 -50.73 -6.00
CA SER A 310 7.57 -50.13 -4.73
C SER A 310 7.82 -51.08 -3.54
N PHE A 311 8.39 -50.54 -2.46
CA PHE A 311 8.70 -51.22 -1.20
C PHE A 311 7.81 -50.76 -0.02
N ASP A 312 6.75 -50.01 -0.30
CA ASP A 312 5.66 -49.64 0.62
C ASP A 312 4.74 -50.83 1.00
N GLY A 313 5.23 -52.06 0.83
CA GLY A 313 4.48 -53.31 0.98
C GLY A 313 3.42 -53.57 -0.09
N SER A 314 3.26 -52.71 -1.12
CA SER A 314 2.28 -52.92 -2.19
C SER A 314 2.74 -53.96 -3.21
N GLY A 315 4.05 -54.04 -3.44
CA GLY A 315 4.62 -54.82 -4.54
C GLY A 315 4.23 -54.27 -5.92
N ASN A 316 3.86 -52.98 -6.00
CA ASN A 316 3.52 -52.34 -7.26
C ASN A 316 4.76 -52.13 -8.12
N ILE A 317 4.58 -52.29 -9.42
CA ILE A 317 5.55 -51.95 -10.44
C ILE A 317 4.97 -50.79 -11.23
N ILE A 318 5.63 -49.64 -11.21
CA ILE A 318 5.11 -48.39 -11.76
C ILE A 318 6.16 -47.69 -12.61
N HIS A 319 5.72 -46.87 -13.55
CA HIS A 319 6.53 -45.83 -14.16
C HIS A 319 5.61 -44.69 -14.58
N SER A 320 5.98 -43.45 -14.23
CA SER A 320 5.31 -42.25 -14.71
C SER A 320 6.06 -41.63 -15.89
N GLY A 321 5.35 -40.92 -16.76
CA GLY A 321 5.93 -40.16 -17.85
C GLY A 321 5.50 -38.71 -17.77
N TYR A 322 6.44 -37.79 -17.96
CA TYR A 322 6.18 -36.36 -17.89
C TYR A 322 6.96 -35.66 -19.00
N ASN A 323 6.24 -35.11 -19.96
CA ASN A 323 6.74 -34.31 -21.09
C ASN A 323 6.18 -32.88 -20.98
N PRO A 324 6.71 -31.91 -21.73
CA PRO A 324 6.29 -30.51 -21.62
C PRO A 324 4.79 -30.24 -21.85
N ASN A 325 4.06 -31.16 -22.50
CA ASN A 325 2.64 -31.01 -22.81
C ASN A 325 1.82 -32.31 -22.72
N PHE A 326 2.41 -33.40 -22.22
CA PHE A 326 1.75 -34.69 -22.00
C PHE A 326 2.25 -35.30 -20.70
N THR A 327 1.35 -36.01 -20.02
CA THR A 327 1.69 -36.78 -18.83
C THR A 327 1.03 -38.14 -18.90
N SER A 328 1.73 -39.16 -18.41
CA SER A 328 1.27 -40.53 -18.40
C SER A 328 1.61 -41.24 -17.08
N TYR A 329 0.88 -42.30 -16.81
CA TYR A 329 1.13 -43.21 -15.71
C TYR A 329 0.89 -44.64 -16.18
N VAL A 330 1.78 -45.55 -15.82
CA VAL A 330 1.60 -46.99 -16.00
C VAL A 330 1.97 -47.68 -14.69
N GLY A 331 1.04 -48.41 -14.10
CA GLY A 331 1.26 -49.14 -12.86
C GLY A 331 0.53 -50.48 -12.85
N PHE A 332 1.14 -51.50 -12.26
CA PHE A 332 0.52 -52.82 -12.15
C PHE A 332 1.03 -53.63 -10.98
N ASN A 333 0.22 -54.62 -10.60
CA ASN A 333 0.51 -55.63 -9.60
C ASN A 333 0.13 -57.01 -10.17
N ARG A 334 1.13 -57.86 -10.36
CA ARG A 334 0.96 -59.18 -11.00
C ARG A 334 0.21 -60.16 -10.11
N GLU A 335 0.56 -60.20 -8.82
CA GLU A 335 -0.05 -61.12 -7.86
C GLU A 335 -1.54 -60.84 -7.67
N LYS A 336 -1.89 -59.55 -7.64
CA LYS A 336 -3.27 -59.08 -7.48
C LYS A 336 -4.01 -58.89 -8.80
N LYS A 337 -3.39 -59.22 -9.94
CA LYS A 337 -3.95 -59.06 -11.30
C LYS A 337 -4.64 -57.70 -11.50
N THR A 338 -3.99 -56.64 -11.04
CA THR A 338 -4.52 -55.28 -11.07
C THR A 338 -3.54 -54.35 -11.79
N GLY A 339 -4.02 -53.46 -12.65
CA GLY A 339 -3.17 -52.51 -13.37
C GLY A 339 -3.92 -51.30 -13.90
N VAL A 340 -3.21 -50.20 -14.08
CA VAL A 340 -3.72 -48.89 -14.49
C VAL A 340 -2.76 -48.28 -15.50
N VAL A 341 -3.31 -47.80 -16.62
CA VAL A 341 -2.65 -46.86 -17.54
C VAL A 341 -3.49 -45.59 -17.57
N ILE A 342 -2.84 -44.44 -17.51
CA ILE A 342 -3.45 -43.12 -17.71
C ILE A 342 -2.60 -42.34 -18.70
N LEU A 343 -3.23 -41.80 -19.73
CA LEU A 343 -2.63 -40.96 -20.75
C LEU A 343 -3.38 -39.63 -20.77
N THR A 344 -2.67 -38.51 -20.70
CA THR A 344 -3.27 -37.18 -20.67
C THR A 344 -2.52 -36.22 -21.58
N ASN A 345 -3.24 -35.23 -22.12
CA ASN A 345 -2.69 -34.22 -23.02
C ASN A 345 -2.34 -32.90 -22.30
N SER A 346 -1.87 -32.99 -21.06
CA SER A 346 -1.37 -31.83 -20.32
C SER A 346 -0.21 -32.22 -19.42
N ASN A 347 0.71 -31.28 -19.16
CA ASN A 347 1.82 -31.45 -18.22
C ASN A 347 1.38 -31.37 -16.74
N SER A 348 0.30 -32.05 -16.36
CA SER A 348 -0.27 -31.96 -15.01
C SER A 348 0.23 -33.08 -14.10
N GLN A 349 0.75 -32.72 -12.91
CA GLN A 349 1.20 -33.70 -11.90
C GLN A 349 0.02 -34.51 -11.31
N TYR A 350 -1.21 -34.00 -11.43
CA TYR A 350 -2.44 -34.71 -11.06
C TYR A 350 -2.62 -36.04 -11.81
N THR A 351 -2.01 -36.20 -12.98
CA THR A 351 -2.05 -37.47 -13.71
C THR A 351 -1.29 -38.58 -12.96
N LEU A 352 -0.13 -38.26 -12.40
CA LEU A 352 0.69 -39.21 -11.63
C LEU A 352 -0.01 -39.55 -10.32
N TYR A 353 -0.52 -38.51 -9.65
CA TYR A 353 -1.29 -38.64 -8.42
C TYR A 353 -2.53 -39.52 -8.64
N LEU A 354 -3.32 -39.26 -9.68
CA LEU A 354 -4.48 -40.07 -10.07
C LEU A 354 -4.08 -41.53 -10.31
N GLY A 355 -2.98 -41.78 -11.03
CA GLY A 355 -2.50 -43.14 -11.30
C GLY A 355 -2.18 -43.93 -10.03
N ASN A 356 -1.38 -43.33 -9.14
CA ASN A 356 -1.04 -43.93 -7.85
C ASN A 356 -2.27 -44.16 -6.98
N ARG A 357 -3.15 -43.16 -6.94
CA ARG A 357 -4.42 -43.21 -6.19
C ARG A 357 -5.33 -44.33 -6.67
N LEU A 358 -5.53 -44.47 -7.97
CA LEU A 358 -6.30 -45.58 -8.54
C LEU A 358 -5.67 -46.94 -8.20
N MET A 359 -4.34 -47.07 -8.30
CA MET A 359 -3.64 -48.30 -7.91
C MET A 359 -3.88 -48.65 -6.44
N GLN A 360 -3.79 -47.69 -5.52
CA GLN A 360 -4.05 -47.92 -4.09
C GLN A 360 -5.52 -48.30 -3.83
N GLN A 361 -6.49 -47.58 -4.43
CA GLN A 361 -7.92 -47.88 -4.31
C GLN A 361 -8.26 -49.29 -4.82
N LEU A 362 -7.73 -49.68 -5.97
CA LEU A 362 -8.01 -50.98 -6.58
C LEU A 362 -7.46 -52.15 -5.75
N LEU A 363 -6.35 -51.92 -5.03
CA LEU A 363 -5.73 -52.86 -4.11
C LEU A 363 -6.38 -52.88 -2.72
N GLY A 364 -7.40 -52.06 -2.47
CA GLY A 364 -8.12 -52.00 -1.19
C GLY A 364 -7.31 -51.35 -0.06
N ARG A 365 -6.33 -50.51 -0.40
CA ARG A 365 -5.61 -49.68 0.58
C ARG A 365 -6.41 -48.41 0.85
N GLU A 366 -6.28 -47.89 2.07
CA GLU A 366 -6.73 -46.52 2.33
C GLU A 366 -5.92 -45.56 1.48
N VAL A 367 -6.62 -44.60 0.87
CA VAL A 367 -6.03 -43.55 0.07
C VAL A 367 -6.06 -42.30 0.92
N GLU A 368 -4.88 -41.80 1.26
CA GLU A 368 -4.75 -40.51 1.93
C GLU A 368 -5.15 -39.39 0.96
N ASP A 369 -6.03 -38.50 1.43
CA ASP A 369 -6.61 -37.39 0.65
C ASP A 369 -5.70 -36.15 0.61
N GLU A 370 -4.53 -36.19 1.25
CA GLU A 370 -3.72 -35.02 1.63
C GLU A 370 -2.57 -34.68 0.66
N TYR A 371 -2.73 -34.77 -0.67
CA TYR A 371 -1.63 -34.36 -1.57
C TYR A 371 -2.10 -33.52 -2.76
N ASP A 372 -1.79 -32.23 -2.77
CA ASP A 372 -1.80 -31.39 -3.97
C ASP A 372 -0.46 -31.56 -4.70
N PRO A 373 -0.45 -32.17 -5.88
CA PRO A 373 0.78 -32.60 -6.56
C PRO A 373 1.58 -31.46 -7.22
N GLY A 374 1.24 -30.19 -6.98
CA GLY A 374 2.17 -29.06 -7.21
C GLY A 374 1.96 -28.28 -8.51
N ASP A 375 0.86 -28.47 -9.23
CA ASP A 375 0.47 -27.59 -10.34
C ASP A 375 0.08 -26.16 -9.85
N LEU A 376 -0.01 -25.97 -8.53
CA LEU A 376 -0.27 -24.72 -7.79
C LEU A 376 0.65 -23.54 -8.14
N ASN A 377 1.85 -23.79 -8.67
CA ASN A 377 2.81 -22.74 -9.02
C ASN A 377 2.22 -21.73 -10.04
N ASP A 378 1.36 -22.17 -10.97
CA ASP A 378 0.70 -21.27 -11.92
C ASP A 378 -0.18 -20.23 -11.22
N LYS A 379 -0.90 -20.63 -10.14
CA LYS A 379 -1.78 -19.73 -9.40
C LYS A 379 -0.97 -18.61 -8.75
N VAL A 380 0.12 -18.97 -8.08
CA VAL A 380 1.03 -18.02 -7.43
C VAL A 380 1.65 -17.08 -8.47
N TYR A 381 2.21 -17.62 -9.55
CA TYR A 381 2.84 -16.81 -10.60
C TYR A 381 1.85 -15.87 -11.27
N SER A 382 0.62 -16.32 -11.52
CA SER A 382 -0.44 -15.49 -12.10
C SER A 382 -0.86 -14.35 -11.18
N MET A 383 -1.03 -14.60 -9.88
CA MET A 383 -1.40 -13.56 -8.92
C MET A 383 -0.31 -12.50 -8.76
N VAL A 384 0.95 -12.92 -8.63
CA VAL A 384 2.09 -11.99 -8.58
C VAL A 384 2.17 -11.21 -9.89
N CYS A 385 1.99 -11.87 -11.04
CA CYS A 385 1.97 -11.23 -12.35
C CYS A 385 0.91 -10.13 -12.42
N PHE A 386 -0.33 -10.37 -11.97
CA PHE A 386 -1.37 -9.34 -11.92
C PHE A 386 -1.02 -8.17 -11.00
N GLY A 387 -0.42 -8.44 -9.83
CA GLY A 387 0.06 -7.38 -8.94
C GLY A 387 1.12 -6.49 -9.60
N VAL A 388 2.06 -7.10 -10.31
CA VAL A 388 3.10 -6.39 -11.08
C VAL A 388 2.51 -5.65 -12.29
N LEU A 389 1.53 -6.23 -12.98
CA LEU A 389 0.82 -5.56 -14.08
C LEU A 389 0.03 -4.34 -13.60
N PHE A 390 -0.61 -4.42 -12.44
CA PHE A 390 -1.27 -3.26 -11.84
C PHE A 390 -0.26 -2.17 -11.48
N TYR A 391 0.90 -2.53 -10.92
CA TYR A 391 2.01 -1.59 -10.72
C TYR A 391 2.46 -0.95 -12.03
N LEU A 392 2.62 -1.75 -13.09
CA LEU A 392 2.98 -1.26 -14.43
C LEU A 392 1.96 -0.30 -15.02
N LEU A 393 0.66 -0.53 -14.80
CA LEU A 393 -0.40 0.42 -15.19
C LEU A 393 -0.23 1.76 -14.47
N CYS A 394 0.10 1.76 -13.17
CA CYS A 394 0.38 2.99 -12.42
C CYS A 394 1.64 3.71 -12.93
N VAL A 395 2.71 2.97 -13.26
CA VAL A 395 3.93 3.54 -13.87
C VAL A 395 3.63 4.13 -15.24
N ALA A 396 2.86 3.42 -16.08
CA ALA A 396 2.46 3.89 -17.40
C ALA A 396 1.59 5.16 -17.31
N ALA A 397 0.63 5.20 -16.39
CA ALA A 397 -0.16 6.40 -16.12
C ALA A 397 0.70 7.59 -15.68
N PHE A 398 1.74 7.34 -14.89
CA PHE A 398 2.69 8.38 -14.49
C PHE A 398 3.55 8.88 -15.66
N ILE A 399 4.07 7.99 -16.50
CA ILE A 399 4.78 8.35 -17.74
C ILE A 399 3.87 9.16 -18.65
N ALA A 400 2.63 8.70 -18.89
CA ALA A 400 1.65 9.40 -19.72
C ALA A 400 1.38 10.81 -19.20
N ARG A 401 1.26 10.97 -17.87
CA ARG A 401 1.13 12.28 -17.24
C ARG A 401 2.32 13.19 -17.53
N ILE A 402 3.56 12.70 -17.40
CA ILE A 402 4.77 13.49 -17.70
C ILE A 402 4.74 13.94 -19.17
N VAL A 403 4.40 13.03 -20.09
CA VAL A 403 4.33 13.31 -21.53
C VAL A 403 3.26 14.36 -21.83
N ILE A 404 2.04 14.19 -21.31
CA ILE A 404 0.92 15.13 -21.49
C ILE A 404 1.27 16.51 -20.92
N GLU A 405 1.82 16.58 -19.70
CA GLU A 405 2.24 17.84 -19.07
C GLU A 405 3.37 18.52 -19.84
N SER A 406 4.24 17.76 -20.51
CA SER A 406 5.30 18.29 -21.37
C SER A 406 4.76 18.84 -22.68
N ILE A 407 3.79 18.14 -23.32
CA ILE A 407 3.12 18.59 -24.54
C ILE A 407 2.34 19.89 -24.28
N TRP A 408 1.67 20.00 -23.12
CA TRP A 408 0.97 21.23 -22.71
C TRP A 408 1.91 22.34 -22.20
N GLY A 409 3.24 22.15 -22.28
CA GLY A 409 4.23 23.15 -21.89
C GLY A 409 4.31 23.42 -20.39
N ARG A 410 3.68 22.60 -19.55
CA ARG A 410 3.74 22.70 -18.08
C ARG A 410 5.08 22.21 -17.55
N ARG A 411 5.68 21.21 -18.19
CA ARG A 411 7.06 20.75 -17.97
C ARG A 411 7.94 21.12 -19.16
N LYS A 412 9.17 21.56 -18.88
CA LYS A 412 10.17 21.89 -19.91
C LYS A 412 11.41 21.03 -19.70
N PHE A 413 12.13 20.78 -20.79
CA PHE A 413 13.36 20.00 -20.76
C PHE A 413 14.47 20.72 -19.97
N ASP A 414 15.05 20.04 -18.98
CA ASP A 414 16.19 20.52 -18.21
C ASP A 414 17.51 20.14 -18.90
N HIS A 415 18.44 21.10 -19.00
CA HIS A 415 19.69 20.98 -19.73
C HIS A 415 20.86 20.48 -18.86
N HIS A 416 20.65 20.21 -17.57
CA HIS A 416 21.67 19.72 -16.64
C HIS A 416 21.98 18.22 -16.81
N PHE A 417 22.42 17.82 -18.00
CA PHE A 417 22.64 16.42 -18.38
C PHE A 417 23.56 15.63 -17.43
N THR A 418 24.64 16.25 -16.94
CA THR A 418 25.61 15.61 -16.02
C THR A 418 24.98 15.25 -14.67
N ILE A 419 24.10 16.08 -14.14
CA ILE A 419 23.38 15.82 -12.88
C ILE A 419 22.39 14.67 -13.09
N VAL A 420 21.65 14.69 -14.19
CA VAL A 420 20.71 13.62 -14.55
C VAL A 420 21.45 12.28 -14.71
N LEU A 421 22.57 12.27 -15.43
CA LEU A 421 23.37 11.07 -15.67
C LEU A 421 23.86 10.43 -14.36
N ASN A 422 24.31 11.24 -13.38
CA ASN A 422 24.74 10.73 -12.07
C ASN A 422 23.59 10.04 -11.32
N HIS A 423 22.38 10.61 -11.37
CA HIS A 423 21.19 9.99 -10.75
C HIS A 423 20.81 8.68 -11.45
N LEU A 424 20.90 8.63 -12.78
CA LEU A 424 20.62 7.44 -13.59
C LEU A 424 21.61 6.29 -13.31
N ILE A 425 22.89 6.60 -13.12
CA ILE A 425 23.92 5.62 -12.75
C ILE A 425 23.64 5.07 -11.34
N LYS A 426 23.33 5.94 -10.38
CA LYS A 426 22.97 5.50 -9.02
C LYS A 426 21.72 4.62 -9.02
N LEU A 427 20.72 4.96 -9.81
CA LEU A 427 19.50 4.16 -9.94
C LEU A 427 19.79 2.78 -10.56
N LEU A 428 20.65 2.73 -11.57
CA LEU A 428 21.06 1.47 -12.18
C LEU A 428 21.72 0.54 -11.15
N PHE A 429 22.61 1.09 -10.30
CA PHE A 429 23.23 0.34 -9.20
C PHE A 429 22.20 -0.27 -8.23
N TRP A 430 21.12 0.45 -7.92
CA TRP A 430 20.04 -0.06 -7.07
C TRP A 430 19.19 -1.16 -7.73
N PHE A 431 19.11 -1.17 -9.07
CA PHE A 431 18.41 -2.24 -9.81
C PHE A 431 19.28 -3.47 -10.07
N THR A 432 20.60 -3.38 -9.98
CA THR A 432 21.53 -4.50 -10.23
C THR A 432 21.20 -5.75 -9.40
N PRO A 433 20.91 -5.69 -8.08
CA PRO A 433 20.54 -6.87 -7.31
C PRO A 433 19.25 -7.56 -7.79
N PHE A 434 18.30 -6.81 -8.34
CA PHE A 434 17.06 -7.36 -8.89
C PHE A 434 17.28 -8.04 -10.23
N LEU A 435 18.09 -7.41 -11.10
CA LEU A 435 18.47 -8.02 -12.39
C LEU A 435 19.31 -9.28 -12.17
N LEU A 436 20.25 -9.24 -11.22
CA LEU A 436 21.01 -10.42 -10.79
C LEU A 436 20.07 -11.48 -10.20
N GLY A 437 19.11 -11.08 -9.37
CA GLY A 437 18.13 -12.01 -8.82
C GLY A 437 17.31 -12.69 -9.90
N ILE A 438 16.81 -11.96 -10.90
CA ILE A 438 16.12 -12.57 -12.05
C ILE A 438 17.07 -13.54 -12.77
N TYR A 439 18.29 -13.11 -13.07
CA TYR A 439 19.30 -13.92 -13.77
C TYR A 439 19.64 -15.24 -13.04
N LEU A 440 19.65 -15.25 -11.71
CA LEU A 440 19.99 -16.42 -10.89
C LEU A 440 18.83 -17.41 -10.70
N ILE A 441 17.62 -17.14 -11.21
CA ILE A 441 16.46 -18.04 -11.06
C ILE A 441 16.77 -19.46 -11.58
N PRO A 442 17.31 -19.65 -12.79
CA PRO A 442 17.59 -21.00 -13.30
C PRO A 442 18.61 -21.79 -12.47
N GLU A 443 19.62 -21.11 -11.93
CA GLU A 443 20.57 -21.75 -11.02
C GLU A 443 19.90 -22.16 -9.70
N ALA A 444 18.97 -21.34 -9.19
CA ALA A 444 18.24 -21.62 -7.95
C ALA A 444 17.36 -22.87 -8.03
N PHE A 445 16.90 -23.23 -9.23
CA PHE A 445 16.07 -24.43 -9.50
C PHE A 445 16.89 -25.68 -9.90
N GLY A 446 18.20 -25.73 -9.63
CA GLY A 446 19.03 -26.90 -9.91
C GLY A 446 19.84 -26.81 -11.21
N GLU A 447 20.38 -25.63 -11.51
CA GLU A 447 21.26 -25.37 -12.67
C GLU A 447 20.60 -25.62 -14.05
N PHE A 448 19.31 -25.30 -14.17
CA PHE A 448 18.64 -25.32 -15.48
C PHE A 448 19.09 -24.14 -16.36
N SER A 449 18.90 -24.27 -17.68
CA SER A 449 18.94 -23.11 -18.58
C SER A 449 17.60 -22.37 -18.58
N TRP A 450 17.60 -21.11 -19.00
CA TRP A 450 16.36 -20.34 -19.20
C TRP A 450 15.40 -21.01 -20.18
N ASP A 451 15.93 -21.56 -21.27
CA ASP A 451 15.12 -22.27 -22.27
C ASP A 451 14.44 -23.49 -21.64
N SER A 452 15.17 -24.27 -20.84
CA SER A 452 14.60 -25.39 -20.10
C SER A 452 13.52 -24.92 -19.10
N MET A 453 13.76 -23.85 -18.34
CA MET A 453 12.74 -23.33 -17.42
C MET A 453 11.44 -22.93 -18.14
N LEU A 454 11.53 -22.21 -19.25
CA LEU A 454 10.34 -21.81 -20.03
C LEU A 454 9.62 -23.02 -20.66
N VAL A 455 10.34 -24.11 -20.92
CA VAL A 455 9.79 -25.37 -21.41
C VAL A 455 9.12 -26.20 -20.30
N TRP A 456 9.51 -26.08 -19.04
CA TRP A 456 8.93 -26.92 -17.97
C TRP A 456 7.97 -26.18 -17.04
N MET A 457 8.13 -24.87 -16.86
CA MET A 457 7.28 -24.06 -15.99
C MET A 457 5.92 -23.72 -16.65
N PRO A 458 4.88 -23.39 -15.84
CA PRO A 458 3.62 -22.86 -16.35
C PRO A 458 3.81 -21.63 -17.22
N GLN A 459 2.89 -21.38 -18.15
CA GLN A 459 3.02 -20.25 -19.08
C GLN A 459 3.05 -18.89 -18.35
N SER A 460 2.34 -18.78 -17.22
CA SER A 460 2.32 -17.58 -16.36
C SER A 460 3.70 -17.20 -15.82
N PHE A 461 4.62 -18.16 -15.63
CA PHE A 461 5.98 -17.90 -15.19
C PHE A 461 6.73 -16.98 -16.18
N GLY A 462 6.70 -17.29 -17.47
CA GLY A 462 7.36 -16.47 -18.49
C GLY A 462 6.79 -15.05 -18.56
N PHE A 463 5.47 -14.91 -18.43
CA PHE A 463 4.81 -13.60 -18.36
C PHE A 463 5.17 -12.83 -17.08
N LEU A 464 5.31 -13.51 -15.94
CA LEU A 464 5.77 -12.90 -14.69
C LEU A 464 7.19 -12.36 -14.84
N ILE A 465 8.13 -13.14 -15.39
CA ILE A 465 9.51 -12.68 -15.63
C ILE A 465 9.52 -11.47 -16.57
N GLY A 466 8.74 -11.51 -17.65
CA GLY A 466 8.58 -10.37 -18.55
C GLY A 466 8.01 -9.12 -17.86
N ALA A 467 7.00 -9.30 -17.00
CA ALA A 467 6.41 -8.21 -16.24
C ALA A 467 7.39 -7.61 -15.20
N LEU A 468 8.20 -8.44 -14.54
CA LEU A 468 9.24 -7.98 -13.60
C LEU A 468 10.33 -7.18 -14.32
N LEU A 469 10.81 -7.66 -15.47
CA LEU A 469 11.77 -6.93 -16.31
C LEU A 469 11.18 -5.62 -16.82
N ALA A 470 9.93 -5.62 -17.26
CA ALA A 470 9.21 -4.41 -17.66
C ALA A 470 9.05 -3.45 -16.48
N ALA A 471 8.78 -3.94 -15.27
CA ALA A 471 8.66 -3.11 -14.07
C ALA A 471 9.97 -2.39 -13.75
N VAL A 472 11.11 -3.08 -13.84
CA VAL A 472 12.44 -2.44 -13.69
C VAL A 472 12.67 -1.41 -14.79
N ALA A 473 12.47 -1.78 -16.06
CA ALA A 473 12.74 -0.91 -17.20
C ALA A 473 11.85 0.34 -17.24
N LEU A 474 10.54 0.18 -17.06
CA LEU A 474 9.58 1.28 -17.11
C LEU A 474 9.67 2.18 -15.89
N THR A 475 10.01 1.65 -14.72
CA THR A 475 10.27 2.49 -13.52
C THR A 475 11.54 3.31 -13.71
N TYR A 476 12.59 2.71 -14.28
CA TYR A 476 13.79 3.43 -14.68
C TYR A 476 13.49 4.54 -15.68
N ALA A 477 12.70 4.24 -16.72
CA ALA A 477 12.28 5.21 -17.73
C ALA A 477 11.42 6.33 -17.13
N ALA A 478 10.47 6.01 -16.24
CA ALA A 478 9.65 6.98 -15.54
C ALA A 478 10.51 7.92 -14.67
N TYR A 479 11.51 7.37 -13.99
CA TYR A 479 12.47 8.16 -13.22
C TYR A 479 13.31 9.08 -14.11
N ALA A 480 13.87 8.54 -15.20
CA ALA A 480 14.63 9.30 -16.17
C ALA A 480 13.81 10.45 -16.76
N LEU A 481 12.59 10.17 -17.22
CA LEU A 481 11.68 11.18 -17.75
C LEU A 481 11.34 12.24 -16.70
N SER A 482 11.16 11.86 -15.43
CA SER A 482 10.90 12.82 -14.35
C SER A 482 12.07 13.76 -14.06
N LEU A 483 13.30 13.32 -14.34
CA LEU A 483 14.51 14.15 -14.22
C LEU A 483 14.70 15.08 -15.43
N PHE A 484 14.46 14.59 -16.64
CA PHE A 484 14.57 15.42 -17.85
C PHE A 484 13.44 16.44 -17.99
N PHE A 485 12.26 16.12 -17.46
CA PHE A 485 11.07 17.00 -17.44
C PHE A 485 10.64 17.26 -15.99
N PRO A 486 11.40 18.09 -15.25
CA PRO A 486 11.12 18.35 -13.85
C PRO A 486 9.79 19.08 -13.66
N GLU A 487 9.09 18.73 -12.59
CA GLU A 487 7.93 19.43 -12.09
C GLU A 487 8.38 20.52 -11.10
N LYS A 488 7.70 21.67 -11.07
CA LYS A 488 8.05 22.79 -10.19
C LYS A 488 7.35 22.70 -8.84
N ASP A 489 6.17 22.09 -8.83
CA ASP A 489 5.38 21.91 -7.62
C ASP A 489 5.97 20.76 -6.78
N PRO A 490 6.51 21.04 -5.57
CA PRO A 490 7.17 20.03 -4.74
C PRO A 490 6.23 18.90 -4.32
N TYR A 491 4.92 19.14 -4.28
CA TYR A 491 3.91 18.13 -3.96
C TYR A 491 3.67 17.20 -5.16
N LYS A 492 3.53 17.76 -6.35
CA LYS A 492 3.35 16.98 -7.59
C LYS A 492 4.59 16.16 -7.96
N ILE A 493 5.78 16.57 -7.54
CA ILE A 493 7.00 15.77 -7.66
C ILE A 493 6.92 14.51 -6.79
N LYS A 494 6.55 14.66 -5.51
CA LYS A 494 6.70 13.59 -4.51
C LYS A 494 5.56 12.57 -4.52
N ILE A 495 4.32 12.99 -4.74
CA ILE A 495 3.14 12.11 -4.64
C ILE A 495 3.24 10.85 -5.53
N PRO A 496 3.58 10.95 -6.84
CA PRO A 496 3.66 9.76 -7.69
C PRO A 496 4.70 8.75 -7.20
N TRP A 497 5.87 9.23 -6.77
CA TRP A 497 6.93 8.37 -6.21
C TRP A 497 6.54 7.74 -4.89
N ILE A 498 5.84 8.49 -4.03
CA ILE A 498 5.26 7.95 -2.79
C ILE A 498 4.32 6.78 -3.12
N LEU A 499 3.41 6.95 -4.07
CA LEU A 499 2.44 5.91 -4.44
C LEU A 499 3.12 4.68 -5.04
N LEU A 500 3.98 4.86 -6.05
CA LEU A 500 4.69 3.77 -6.71
C LEU A 500 5.58 2.98 -5.74
N LEU A 501 6.35 3.65 -4.89
CA LEU A 501 7.22 2.98 -3.92
C LEU A 501 6.44 2.37 -2.74
N SER A 502 5.25 2.89 -2.42
CA SER A 502 4.33 2.26 -1.45
C SER A 502 3.81 0.92 -1.99
N MET A 503 3.41 0.88 -3.27
CA MET A 503 2.98 -0.37 -3.91
C MET A 503 4.12 -1.38 -4.00
N LEU A 504 5.31 -0.95 -4.43
CA LEU A 504 6.49 -1.80 -4.53
C LEU A 504 6.89 -2.37 -3.16
N SER A 505 6.89 -1.54 -2.11
CA SER A 505 7.15 -1.96 -0.73
C SER A 505 6.08 -2.94 -0.23
N GLY A 506 4.80 -2.70 -0.52
CA GLY A 506 3.71 -3.61 -0.19
C GLY A 506 3.82 -4.99 -0.88
N LEU A 507 4.15 -5.01 -2.18
CA LEU A 507 4.39 -6.26 -2.92
C LEU A 507 5.61 -7.01 -2.38
N ALA A 508 6.70 -6.30 -2.06
CA ALA A 508 7.89 -6.91 -1.46
C ALA A 508 7.60 -7.52 -0.10
N ASN A 509 6.77 -6.85 0.71
CA ASN A 509 6.33 -7.33 2.01
C ASN A 509 5.51 -8.64 1.88
N VAL A 510 4.59 -8.69 0.92
CA VAL A 510 3.82 -9.91 0.62
C VAL A 510 4.75 -11.03 0.14
N ALA A 511 5.73 -10.73 -0.74
CA ALA A 511 6.70 -11.71 -1.21
C ALA A 511 7.52 -12.31 -0.05
N VAL A 512 7.95 -11.49 0.92
CA VAL A 512 8.65 -11.97 2.12
C VAL A 512 7.79 -12.99 2.88
N VAL A 513 6.50 -12.72 3.07
CA VAL A 513 5.57 -13.63 3.76
C VAL A 513 5.41 -14.95 3.00
N ILE A 514 5.19 -14.88 1.68
CA ILE A 514 5.07 -16.07 0.83
C ILE A 514 6.32 -16.93 0.95
N MET A 515 7.50 -16.31 0.83
CA MET A 515 8.78 -17.01 0.91
C MET A 515 9.00 -17.70 2.26
N VAL A 516 8.59 -17.07 3.37
CA VAL A 516 8.68 -17.71 4.69
C VAL A 516 7.82 -18.97 4.77
N SER A 517 6.64 -18.99 4.17
CA SER A 517 5.80 -20.20 4.12
C SER A 517 6.29 -21.24 3.10
N SER A 518 6.78 -20.81 1.92
CA SER A 518 7.14 -21.72 0.83
C SER A 518 8.52 -22.37 0.98
N PHE A 519 9.40 -21.82 1.83
CA PHE A 519 10.74 -22.36 2.04
C PHE A 519 10.85 -23.44 3.11
N ILE A 520 9.76 -23.76 3.82
CA ILE A 520 9.78 -24.74 4.91
C ILE A 520 10.16 -26.15 4.41
N ASP A 521 9.92 -26.46 3.13
CA ASP A 521 10.22 -27.78 2.52
C ASP A 521 10.75 -27.66 1.07
N SER A 522 11.44 -26.56 0.73
CA SER A 522 11.92 -26.34 -0.64
C SER A 522 13.29 -26.97 -0.88
N ASP A 523 13.47 -27.65 -2.02
CA ASP A 523 14.78 -28.15 -2.50
C ASP A 523 15.75 -27.04 -2.98
N ILE A 524 15.37 -25.77 -2.86
CA ILE A 524 16.19 -24.64 -3.30
C ILE A 524 17.41 -24.50 -2.38
N PRO A 525 18.65 -24.41 -2.93
CA PRO A 525 19.84 -24.25 -2.12
C PRO A 525 19.78 -23.01 -1.22
N LEU A 526 20.16 -23.17 0.05
CA LEU A 526 20.08 -22.13 1.09
C LEU A 526 20.66 -20.77 0.66
N LYS A 527 21.74 -20.75 -0.13
CA LYS A 527 22.36 -19.51 -0.64
C LYS A 527 21.37 -18.65 -1.45
N TYR A 528 20.52 -19.27 -2.27
CA TYR A 528 19.53 -18.56 -3.08
C TYR A 528 18.33 -18.14 -2.23
N THR A 529 17.88 -19.03 -1.35
CA THR A 529 16.82 -18.76 -0.35
C THR A 529 17.13 -17.50 0.47
N VAL A 530 18.34 -17.42 1.04
CA VAL A 530 18.81 -16.26 1.81
C VAL A 530 18.96 -15.02 0.91
N PHE A 531 19.52 -15.17 -0.29
CA PHE A 531 19.68 -14.06 -1.23
C PHE A 531 18.33 -13.39 -1.56
N TYR A 532 17.34 -14.16 -2.00
CA TYR A 532 16.03 -13.61 -2.35
C TYR A 532 15.32 -13.03 -1.12
N PHE A 533 15.44 -13.68 0.04
CA PHE A 533 14.82 -13.20 1.27
C PHE A 533 15.38 -11.83 1.70
N LEU A 534 16.71 -11.67 1.66
CA LEU A 534 17.37 -10.40 1.95
C LEU A 534 17.07 -9.34 0.90
N LEU A 535 16.99 -9.71 -0.38
CA LEU A 535 16.63 -8.80 -1.47
C LEU A 535 15.22 -8.20 -1.26
N MET A 536 14.22 -9.05 -1.00
CA MET A 536 12.84 -8.61 -0.79
C MET A 536 12.68 -7.85 0.52
N THR A 537 13.33 -8.29 1.60
CA THR A 537 13.34 -7.58 2.88
C THR A 537 13.99 -6.20 2.76
N GLY A 538 15.11 -6.11 2.03
CA GLY A 538 15.79 -4.85 1.72
C GLY A 538 14.89 -3.89 0.94
N LEU A 539 14.21 -4.40 -0.10
CA LEU A 539 13.25 -3.62 -0.88
C LEU A 539 12.10 -3.08 -0.02
N TYR A 540 11.54 -3.92 0.84
CA TYR A 540 10.49 -3.55 1.77
C TYR A 540 10.95 -2.44 2.73
N ILE A 541 12.07 -2.63 3.43
CA ILE A 541 12.59 -1.67 4.42
C ILE A 541 12.96 -0.33 3.78
N LEU A 542 13.71 -0.37 2.67
CA LEU A 542 14.15 0.85 1.98
C LEU A 542 12.97 1.60 1.36
N GLY A 543 12.05 0.88 0.70
CA GLY A 543 10.82 1.45 0.16
C GLY A 543 9.96 2.09 1.24
N ARG A 544 9.76 1.39 2.37
CA ARG A 544 8.99 1.90 3.51
C ARG A 544 9.62 3.15 4.12
N ARG A 545 10.94 3.16 4.29
CA ARG A 545 11.68 4.33 4.79
C ARG A 545 11.54 5.51 3.84
N PHE A 546 11.70 5.30 2.53
CA PHE A 546 11.55 6.36 1.53
C PHE A 546 10.16 7.00 1.59
N VAL A 547 9.12 6.16 1.61
CA VAL A 547 7.72 6.58 1.71
C VAL A 547 7.51 7.42 2.98
N GLN A 548 7.91 6.91 4.16
CA GLN A 548 7.76 7.63 5.42
C GLN A 548 8.46 8.99 5.45
N VAL A 549 9.72 9.07 5.03
CA VAL A 549 10.48 10.33 5.07
C VAL A 549 9.85 11.39 4.16
N ASN A 550 9.44 11.01 2.95
CA ASN A 550 8.82 11.95 2.01
C ASN A 550 7.45 12.43 2.48
N LEU A 551 6.66 11.56 3.11
CA LEU A 551 5.36 11.91 3.68
C LEU A 551 5.46 12.82 4.89
N ILE A 552 6.49 12.66 5.73
CA ILE A 552 6.77 13.63 6.81
C ILE A 552 7.05 15.01 6.23
N GLY A 553 7.88 15.09 5.18
CA GLY A 553 8.16 16.35 4.50
C GLY A 553 6.91 16.97 3.86
N PHE A 554 6.09 16.15 3.21
CA PHE A 554 4.80 16.55 2.64
C PHE A 554 3.85 17.13 3.70
N ALA A 555 3.67 16.41 4.81
CA ALA A 555 2.79 16.81 5.91
C ALA A 555 3.20 18.17 6.50
N ARG A 556 4.49 18.34 6.77
CA ARG A 556 5.02 19.59 7.34
C ARG A 556 4.86 20.78 6.41
N GLY A 557 5.06 20.57 5.10
CA GLY A 557 4.80 21.60 4.09
C GLY A 557 3.33 21.99 4.07
N MET A 558 2.43 21.00 4.04
CA MET A 558 0.98 21.25 4.01
C MET A 558 0.50 21.99 5.26
N VAL A 559 1.01 21.64 6.43
CA VAL A 559 0.76 22.34 7.71
C VAL A 559 1.22 23.80 7.62
N TYR A 560 2.42 24.05 7.09
CA TYR A 560 2.94 25.41 6.90
C TYR A 560 2.04 26.22 5.95
N ASP A 561 1.72 25.67 4.79
CA ASP A 561 0.88 26.33 3.78
C ASP A 561 -0.52 26.63 4.34
N LEU A 562 -1.11 25.70 5.10
CA LEU A 562 -2.42 25.88 5.71
C LEU A 562 -2.40 26.98 6.78
N ARG A 563 -1.35 27.03 7.61
CA ARG A 563 -1.16 28.13 8.59
C ARG A 563 -1.02 29.47 7.90
N MET A 564 -0.18 29.56 6.87
CA MET A 564 0.01 30.81 6.13
C MET A 564 -1.28 31.23 5.44
N LYS A 565 -2.01 30.32 4.81
CA LYS A 565 -3.32 30.61 4.21
C LYS A 565 -4.33 31.13 5.24
N LEU A 566 -4.38 30.54 6.43
CA LEU A 566 -5.26 31.01 7.51
C LEU A 566 -4.84 32.40 8.01
N ILE A 567 -3.54 32.63 8.19
CA ILE A 567 -2.99 33.93 8.58
C ILE A 567 -3.32 34.99 7.53
N ASP A 568 -3.04 34.74 6.25
CA ASP A 568 -3.33 35.65 5.15
C ASP A 568 -4.83 35.97 5.07
N LYS A 569 -5.68 34.95 5.28
CA LYS A 569 -7.13 35.13 5.31
C LYS A 569 -7.57 36.02 6.48
N ILE A 570 -7.01 35.82 7.67
CA ILE A 570 -7.27 36.68 8.84
C ILE A 570 -6.81 38.12 8.58
N PHE A 571 -5.64 38.34 7.98
CA PHE A 571 -5.15 39.69 7.66
C PHE A 571 -5.93 40.36 6.51
N SER A 572 -6.64 39.61 5.68
CA SER A 572 -7.48 40.14 4.59
C SER A 572 -8.90 40.55 5.01
N THR A 573 -9.30 40.27 6.26
CA THR A 573 -10.63 40.63 6.77
C THR A 573 -10.64 42.05 7.33
N SER A 574 -11.78 42.74 7.29
CA SER A 574 -11.91 44.06 7.93
C SER A 574 -11.86 43.92 9.45
N TYR A 575 -11.43 45.00 10.13
CA TYR A 575 -11.40 45.02 11.60
C TYR A 575 -12.77 44.74 12.23
N GLU A 576 -13.84 45.31 11.69
CA GLU A 576 -15.23 45.07 12.14
C GLU A 576 -15.61 43.57 12.09
N ASN A 577 -15.24 42.87 11.01
CA ASN A 577 -15.51 41.44 10.88
C ASN A 577 -14.63 40.63 11.82
N PHE A 578 -13.36 41.00 12.00
CA PHE A 578 -12.45 40.33 12.91
C PHE A 578 -12.92 40.40 14.37
N GLU A 579 -13.43 41.55 14.81
CA GLU A 579 -13.91 41.75 16.19
C GLU A 579 -15.11 40.85 16.56
N ARG A 580 -15.86 40.37 15.55
CA ARG A 580 -16.97 39.42 15.72
C ARG A 580 -16.53 37.95 15.82
N ILE A 581 -15.30 37.62 15.42
CA ILE A 581 -14.80 36.25 15.44
C ILE A 581 -14.39 35.88 16.88
N ASP A 582 -14.86 34.73 17.36
CA ASP A 582 -14.43 34.18 18.64
C ASP A 582 -12.91 33.93 18.67
N ARG A 583 -12.21 34.53 19.65
CA ARG A 583 -10.74 34.43 19.77
C ARG A 583 -10.27 32.98 20.00
N GLY A 584 -11.04 32.18 20.74
CA GLY A 584 -10.75 30.77 20.98
C GLY A 584 -10.78 29.95 19.68
N ARG A 585 -11.72 30.26 18.80
CA ARG A 585 -11.85 29.64 17.48
C ARG A 585 -10.66 29.93 16.57
N VAL A 586 -10.11 31.15 16.61
CA VAL A 586 -8.87 31.50 15.87
C VAL A 586 -7.68 30.67 16.37
N TYR A 587 -7.52 30.56 17.68
CA TYR A 587 -6.42 29.80 18.29
C TYR A 587 -6.50 28.30 17.97
N THR A 588 -7.68 27.70 18.15
CA THR A 588 -7.91 26.28 17.88
C THR A 588 -7.74 25.94 16.40
N ALA A 589 -8.20 26.81 15.49
CA ALA A 589 -8.00 26.62 14.05
C ALA A 589 -6.52 26.69 13.65
N LEU A 590 -5.77 27.69 14.12
CA LEU A 590 -4.35 27.87 13.75
C LEU A 590 -3.41 26.82 14.38
N ASN A 591 -3.76 26.31 15.56
CA ASN A 591 -2.90 25.40 16.31
C ASN A 591 -3.41 23.95 16.25
N ASP A 592 -4.51 23.63 16.92
CA ASP A 592 -4.95 22.26 17.18
C ASP A 592 -5.44 21.55 15.90
N ASP A 593 -6.31 22.19 15.13
CA ASP A 593 -6.91 21.59 13.94
C ASP A 593 -5.84 21.39 12.83
N VAL A 594 -4.94 22.36 12.66
CA VAL A 594 -3.83 22.26 11.69
C VAL A 594 -2.82 21.20 12.11
N ASN A 595 -2.48 21.09 13.40
CA ASN A 595 -1.60 20.03 13.90
C ASN A 595 -2.22 18.65 13.71
N THR A 596 -3.53 18.51 13.93
CA THR A 596 -4.27 17.25 13.72
C THR A 596 -4.09 16.77 12.28
N ILE A 597 -4.28 17.66 11.28
CA ILE A 597 -4.04 17.34 9.86
C ILE A 597 -2.60 16.88 9.61
N GLY A 598 -1.62 17.54 10.21
CA GLY A 598 -0.20 17.17 10.10
C GLY A 598 0.06 15.74 10.57
N HIS A 599 -0.43 15.38 11.76
CA HIS A 599 -0.24 14.05 12.34
C HIS A 599 -0.97 12.95 11.55
N SER A 600 -2.14 13.25 10.99
CA SER A 600 -2.93 12.31 10.20
C SER A 600 -2.22 11.80 8.95
N THR A 601 -1.19 12.49 8.46
CA THR A 601 -0.44 12.04 7.26
C THR A 601 0.27 10.71 7.52
N HIS A 602 0.89 10.51 8.69
CA HIS A 602 1.54 9.24 9.02
C HIS A 602 0.52 8.08 9.05
N MET A 603 -0.65 8.35 9.63
CA MET A 603 -1.74 7.39 9.74
C MET A 603 -2.28 6.95 8.37
N ILE A 604 -2.45 7.87 7.41
CA ILE A 604 -2.86 7.51 6.03
C ILE A 604 -1.90 6.52 5.38
N VAL A 605 -0.59 6.69 5.61
CA VAL A 605 0.45 5.83 5.02
C VAL A 605 0.41 4.44 5.61
N THR A 606 0.31 4.37 6.93
CA THR A 606 0.16 3.11 7.65
C THR A 606 -1.12 2.41 7.19
N LEU A 607 -2.24 3.13 7.08
CA LEU A 607 -3.51 2.59 6.58
C LEU A 607 -3.38 1.99 5.18
N ILE A 608 -2.84 2.74 4.20
CA ILE A 608 -2.68 2.24 2.83
C ILE A 608 -1.77 1.00 2.80
N THR A 609 -0.64 1.04 3.50
CA THR A 609 0.31 -0.08 3.54
C THR A 609 -0.35 -1.32 4.15
N SER A 610 -1.10 -1.14 5.23
CA SER A 610 -1.81 -2.22 5.90
C SER A 610 -2.93 -2.80 5.05
N VAL A 611 -3.69 -1.98 4.32
CA VAL A 611 -4.74 -2.46 3.39
C VAL A 611 -4.13 -3.25 2.24
N VAL A 612 -3.05 -2.76 1.62
CA VAL A 612 -2.35 -3.48 0.55
C VAL A 612 -1.80 -4.82 1.05
N THR A 613 -1.19 -4.80 2.23
CA THR A 613 -0.66 -6.01 2.87
C THR A 613 -1.79 -7.00 3.18
N ALA A 614 -2.92 -6.52 3.69
CA ALA A 614 -4.09 -7.34 3.99
C ALA A 614 -4.66 -8.01 2.74
N ILE A 615 -4.86 -7.23 1.66
CA ILE A 615 -5.36 -7.75 0.38
C ILE A 615 -4.38 -8.77 -0.20
N GLY A 616 -3.08 -8.48 -0.20
CA GLY A 616 -2.06 -9.38 -0.74
C GLY A 616 -1.97 -10.70 0.02
N ALA A 617 -2.04 -10.66 1.35
CA ALA A 617 -2.07 -11.84 2.19
C ALA A 617 -3.34 -12.67 1.98
N LEU A 618 -4.53 -12.05 1.93
CA LEU A 618 -5.78 -12.75 1.65
C LEU A 618 -5.82 -13.34 0.24
N ALA A 619 -5.24 -12.66 -0.75
CA ALA A 619 -5.08 -13.18 -2.10
C ALA A 619 -4.15 -14.40 -2.11
N TYR A 620 -3.05 -14.36 -1.36
CA TYR A 620 -2.16 -15.50 -1.19
C TYR A 620 -2.88 -16.69 -0.55
N LEU A 621 -3.65 -16.48 0.53
CA LEU A 621 -4.47 -17.55 1.12
C LEU A 621 -5.44 -18.17 0.11
N ALA A 622 -6.09 -17.33 -0.72
CA ALA A 622 -6.98 -17.78 -1.77
C ALA A 622 -6.27 -18.54 -2.90
N SER A 623 -4.97 -18.30 -3.10
CA SER A 623 -4.15 -19.03 -4.08
C SER A 623 -3.86 -20.46 -3.67
N ILE A 624 -3.68 -20.70 -2.35
CA ILE A 624 -3.36 -22.01 -1.80
C ILE A 624 -4.65 -22.82 -1.59
N ALA A 625 -5.65 -22.25 -0.91
CA ALA A 625 -6.93 -22.91 -0.67
C ALA A 625 -8.11 -21.95 -0.83
N PHE A 626 -8.63 -21.87 -2.06
CA PHE A 626 -9.64 -20.87 -2.44
C PHE A 626 -10.89 -20.86 -1.54
N TRP A 627 -11.54 -22.01 -1.35
CA TRP A 627 -12.78 -22.07 -0.57
C TRP A 627 -12.56 -21.79 0.91
N ALA A 628 -11.48 -22.29 1.49
CA ALA A 628 -11.16 -22.01 2.88
C ALA A 628 -10.77 -20.54 3.07
N ALA A 629 -10.05 -19.94 2.12
CA ALA A 629 -9.82 -18.50 2.11
C ALA A 629 -11.10 -17.69 1.99
N ILE A 630 -12.10 -18.12 1.20
CA ILE A 630 -13.41 -17.45 1.15
C ILE A 630 -14.11 -17.51 2.51
N VAL A 631 -14.05 -18.64 3.22
CA VAL A 631 -14.59 -18.73 4.59
C VAL A 631 -13.83 -17.80 5.54
N THR A 632 -12.49 -17.80 5.49
CA THR A 632 -11.64 -16.88 6.26
C THR A 632 -11.98 -15.43 5.95
N ILE A 633 -12.12 -15.05 4.68
CA ILE A 633 -12.50 -13.70 4.23
C ILE A 633 -13.90 -13.36 4.72
N ALA A 634 -14.88 -14.26 4.61
CA ALA A 634 -16.23 -14.04 5.10
C ALA A 634 -16.25 -13.80 6.61
N MET A 635 -15.44 -14.54 7.37
CA MET A 635 -15.25 -14.29 8.80
C MET A 635 -14.60 -12.94 9.04
N VAL A 636 -13.50 -12.60 8.36
CA VAL A 636 -12.82 -11.30 8.48
C VAL A 636 -13.77 -10.14 8.15
N VAL A 637 -14.59 -10.26 7.10
CA VAL A 637 -15.60 -9.27 6.71
C VAL A 637 -16.70 -9.18 7.76
N GLY A 638 -17.17 -10.31 8.28
CA GLY A 638 -18.15 -10.36 9.38
C GLY A 638 -17.64 -9.66 10.65
N ILE A 639 -16.39 -9.92 11.01
CA ILE A 639 -15.68 -9.27 12.12
C ILE A 639 -15.55 -7.77 11.85
N SER A 640 -15.15 -7.38 10.63
CA SER A 640 -15.01 -5.99 10.21
C SER A 640 -16.34 -5.23 10.24
N LEU A 641 -17.44 -5.86 9.82
CA LEU A 641 -18.79 -5.28 9.87
C LEU A 641 -19.26 -5.07 11.31
N LEU A 642 -19.06 -6.07 12.16
CA LEU A 642 -19.40 -5.98 13.58
C LEU A 642 -18.59 -4.88 14.26
N TYR A 643 -17.29 -4.81 13.97
CA TYR A 643 -16.43 -3.73 14.44
C TYR A 643 -16.92 -2.36 13.94
N PHE A 644 -17.27 -2.22 12.66
CA PHE A 644 -17.80 -0.97 12.11
C PHE A 644 -19.10 -0.52 12.82
N ILE A 645 -20.01 -1.46 13.11
CA ILE A 645 -21.26 -1.17 13.84
C ILE A 645 -20.95 -0.68 15.26
N VAL A 646 -20.02 -1.32 15.97
CA VAL A 646 -19.61 -0.91 17.32
C VAL A 646 -18.89 0.44 17.28
N GLY A 647 -17.95 0.63 16.35
CA GLY A 647 -17.20 1.87 16.18
C GLY A 647 -18.07 3.08 15.85
N LYS A 648 -19.12 2.89 15.04
CA LYS A 648 -20.09 3.97 14.76
C LYS A 648 -20.80 4.46 16.03
N ARG A 649 -21.08 3.57 16.99
CA ARG A 649 -21.64 3.96 18.30
C ARG A 649 -20.61 4.68 19.16
N THR A 650 -19.34 4.27 19.10
CA THR A 650 -18.24 4.92 19.80
C THR A 650 -18.05 6.38 19.37
N ASN A 651 -18.29 6.68 18.09
CA ASN A 651 -18.08 8.03 17.54
C ASN A 651 -18.88 9.13 18.26
N ARG A 652 -20.12 8.81 18.69
CA ARG A 652 -20.95 9.76 19.43
C ARG A 652 -20.35 10.17 20.78
N TYR A 653 -19.66 9.24 21.45
CA TYR A 653 -19.01 9.54 22.73
C TYR A 653 -17.79 10.44 22.56
N TYR A 654 -17.04 10.31 21.47
CA TYR A 654 -15.95 11.22 21.16
C TYR A 654 -16.45 12.63 20.83
N GLU A 655 -17.59 12.75 20.12
CA GLU A 655 -18.26 14.04 19.91
C GLU A 655 -18.69 14.68 21.25
N GLU A 656 -19.40 13.93 22.09
CA GLU A 656 -19.85 14.41 23.42
C GLU A 656 -18.66 14.82 24.33
N ALA A 657 -17.56 14.06 24.31
CA ALA A 657 -16.34 14.38 25.06
C ALA A 657 -15.67 15.66 24.54
N ARG A 658 -15.64 15.86 23.21
CA ARG A 658 -15.09 17.06 22.60
C ARG A 658 -15.91 18.31 22.96
N ASP A 659 -17.23 18.20 23.01
CA ASP A 659 -18.10 19.32 23.44
C ASP A 659 -17.86 19.71 24.89
N SER A 660 -17.69 18.73 25.78
CA SER A 660 -17.33 18.99 27.18
C SER A 660 -15.93 19.62 27.30
N SER A 661 -14.99 19.21 26.46
CA SER A 661 -13.66 19.84 26.36
C SER A 661 -13.75 21.33 25.98
N ASN A 662 -14.63 21.69 25.04
CA ASN A 662 -14.84 23.10 24.67
C ASN A 662 -15.40 23.92 25.84
N THR A 663 -16.37 23.37 26.59
CA THR A 663 -16.92 24.02 27.78
C THR A 663 -15.85 24.24 28.83
N PHE A 664 -15.02 23.23 29.09
CA PHE A 664 -13.89 23.33 30.01
C PHE A 664 -12.91 24.44 29.60
N MET A 665 -12.50 24.47 28.32
CA MET A 665 -11.59 25.50 27.81
C MET A 665 -12.20 26.91 27.88
N ARG A 666 -13.51 27.04 27.64
CA ARG A 666 -14.23 28.31 27.82
C ARG A 666 -14.18 28.79 29.27
N LEU A 667 -14.37 27.90 30.24
CA LEU A 667 -14.26 28.25 31.66
C LEU A 667 -12.81 28.60 32.05
N VAL A 668 -11.81 27.87 31.53
CA VAL A 668 -10.39 28.21 31.74
C VAL A 668 -10.06 29.60 31.22
N ASN A 669 -10.54 29.97 30.01
CA ASN A 669 -10.39 31.33 29.50
C ASN A 669 -11.10 32.35 30.40
N GLY A 670 -12.27 32.02 30.93
CA GLY A 670 -12.96 32.85 31.92
C GLY A 670 -12.17 33.05 33.22
N ILE A 671 -11.37 32.07 33.67
CA ILE A 671 -10.43 32.27 34.79
C ILE A 671 -9.39 33.32 34.42
N ILE A 672 -8.82 33.23 33.22
CA ILE A 672 -7.75 34.13 32.75
C ILE A 672 -8.28 35.56 32.65
N ASP A 673 -9.45 35.74 32.04
CA ASP A 673 -10.05 37.06 31.79
C ASP A 673 -10.65 37.68 33.06
N GLY A 674 -11.34 36.88 33.88
CA GLY A 674 -12.07 37.31 35.08
C GLY A 674 -11.32 37.10 36.40
N PHE A 675 -9.99 36.91 36.35
CA PHE A 675 -9.22 36.56 37.55
C PHE A 675 -9.31 37.61 38.65
N LYS A 676 -9.45 38.89 38.28
CA LYS A 676 -9.55 40.01 39.22
C LYS A 676 -10.86 39.92 40.01
N GLU A 677 -11.98 39.78 39.31
CA GLU A 677 -13.33 39.65 39.85
C GLU A 677 -13.43 38.42 40.75
N LEU A 678 -12.93 37.27 40.26
CA LEU A 678 -12.85 36.03 41.03
C LEU A 678 -11.96 36.16 42.27
N SER A 679 -10.96 37.05 42.28
CA SER A 679 -10.09 37.23 43.44
C SER A 679 -10.70 38.09 44.55
N LEU A 680 -11.74 38.89 44.26
CA LEU A 680 -12.39 39.75 45.24
C LEU A 680 -13.37 39.00 46.15
N HIS A 681 -14.02 37.97 45.62
CA HIS A 681 -15.07 37.23 46.34
C HIS A 681 -14.68 35.77 46.51
N THR A 682 -14.17 35.41 47.70
CA THR A 682 -13.75 34.02 48.01
C THR A 682 -14.84 32.99 47.72
N ARG A 683 -16.12 33.34 47.97
CA ARG A 683 -17.26 32.47 47.66
C ARG A 683 -17.45 32.28 46.15
N GLN A 684 -17.49 33.35 45.38
CA GLN A 684 -17.57 33.28 43.91
C GLN A 684 -16.39 32.53 43.31
N LYS A 685 -15.18 32.75 43.84
CA LYS A 685 -13.97 31.99 43.47
C LYS A 685 -14.13 30.50 43.70
N SER A 686 -14.71 30.13 44.85
CA SER A 686 -14.99 28.74 45.19
C SER A 686 -16.04 28.15 44.25
N GLU A 687 -17.15 28.84 44.03
CA GLU A 687 -18.24 28.42 43.13
C GLU A 687 -17.74 28.25 41.69
N TYR A 688 -16.95 29.20 41.18
CA TYR A 688 -16.35 29.11 39.84
C TYR A 688 -15.32 27.99 39.74
N LYS A 689 -14.49 27.80 40.79
CA LYS A 689 -13.56 26.66 40.85
C LYS A 689 -14.30 25.33 40.88
N GLU A 690 -15.43 25.26 41.58
CA GLU A 690 -16.31 24.09 41.59
C GLU A 690 -16.92 23.85 40.22
N GLU A 691 -17.37 24.88 39.51
CA GLU A 691 -17.88 24.77 38.13
C GLU A 691 -16.80 24.28 37.16
N VAL A 692 -15.59 24.85 37.22
CA VAL A 692 -14.42 24.39 36.45
C VAL A 692 -14.09 22.94 36.79
N GLY A 693 -14.09 22.59 38.08
CA GLY A 693 -13.87 21.23 38.57
C GLY A 693 -14.94 20.25 38.09
N ALA A 694 -16.20 20.67 38.07
CA ALA A 694 -17.32 19.88 37.56
C ALA A 694 -17.21 19.68 36.05
N SER A 695 -16.88 20.72 35.28
CA SER A 695 -16.67 20.61 33.83
C SER A 695 -15.44 19.75 33.49
N ALA A 696 -14.34 19.88 34.25
CA ALA A 696 -13.18 18.99 34.12
C ALA A 696 -13.54 17.54 34.47
N GLY A 697 -14.36 17.32 35.50
CA GLY A 697 -14.90 16.02 35.87
C GLY A 697 -15.77 15.41 34.76
N GLU A 698 -16.68 16.20 34.19
CA GLU A 698 -17.54 15.78 33.08
C GLU A 698 -16.70 15.43 31.84
N PHE A 699 -15.71 16.26 31.50
CA PHE A 699 -14.80 15.98 30.38
C PHE A 699 -14.03 14.68 30.62
N LYS A 700 -13.45 14.50 31.82
CA LYS A 700 -12.76 13.28 32.25
C LYS A 700 -13.67 12.05 32.15
N ASP A 701 -14.92 12.14 32.61
CA ASP A 701 -15.86 11.03 32.60
C ASP A 701 -16.31 10.68 31.17
N LYS A 702 -16.58 11.70 30.32
CA LYS A 702 -16.98 11.50 28.93
C LYS A 702 -15.84 10.97 28.07
N ILE A 703 -14.62 11.52 28.19
CA ILE A 703 -13.46 11.02 27.44
C ILE A 703 -13.08 9.60 27.89
N SER A 704 -13.11 9.32 29.19
CA SER A 704 -12.89 7.96 29.72
C SER A 704 -13.96 6.99 29.21
N THR A 705 -15.22 7.41 29.17
CA THR A 705 -16.30 6.60 28.57
C THR A 705 -16.01 6.34 27.09
N ALA A 706 -15.63 7.34 26.31
CA ALA A 706 -15.30 7.20 24.90
C ALA A 706 -14.16 6.20 24.68
N ASP A 707 -13.06 6.35 25.43
CA ASP A 707 -11.89 5.48 25.36
C ASP A 707 -12.20 4.05 25.83
N ILE A 708 -13.02 3.87 26.86
CA ILE A 708 -13.49 2.54 27.29
C ILE A 708 -14.34 1.89 26.21
N GLN A 709 -15.26 2.63 25.58
CA GLN A 709 -16.09 2.09 24.49
C GLN A 709 -15.24 1.74 23.26
N PHE A 710 -14.24 2.54 22.94
CA PHE A 710 -13.26 2.23 21.90
C PHE A 710 -12.45 0.98 22.25
N THR A 711 -11.94 0.89 23.48
CA THR A 711 -11.18 -0.27 23.98
C THR A 711 -12.03 -1.53 23.90
N ASN A 712 -13.31 -1.47 24.30
CA ASN A 712 -14.22 -2.60 24.16
C ASN A 712 -14.41 -3.00 22.69
N ALA A 713 -14.57 -2.03 21.79
CA ALA A 713 -14.67 -2.30 20.35
C ALA A 713 -13.40 -2.97 19.80
N PHE A 714 -12.23 -2.48 20.22
CA PHE A 714 -10.92 -3.02 19.85
C PHE A 714 -10.73 -4.45 20.35
N LEU A 715 -10.97 -4.69 21.64
CA LEU A 715 -10.85 -6.01 22.26
C LEU A 715 -11.78 -7.04 21.63
N ILE A 716 -12.98 -6.62 21.22
CA ILE A 716 -13.89 -7.49 20.45
C ILE A 716 -13.22 -7.89 19.13
N GLY A 717 -12.69 -6.94 18.37
CA GLY A 717 -11.99 -7.20 17.11
C GLY A 717 -10.79 -8.14 17.27
N GLU A 718 -9.94 -7.89 18.27
CA GLU A 718 -8.77 -8.71 18.58
C GLU A 718 -9.16 -10.13 19.01
N SER A 719 -10.15 -10.27 19.89
CA SER A 719 -10.66 -11.58 20.33
C SER A 719 -11.21 -12.39 19.15
N PHE A 720 -11.89 -11.74 18.21
CA PHE A 720 -12.39 -12.39 17.01
C PHE A 720 -11.28 -12.87 16.06
N LEU A 721 -10.14 -12.17 16.01
CA LEU A 721 -8.98 -12.62 15.24
C LEU A 721 -8.36 -13.87 15.88
N VAL A 722 -8.28 -13.93 17.22
CA VAL A 722 -7.87 -15.14 17.94
C VAL A 722 -8.86 -16.29 17.69
N LEU A 723 -10.17 -16.02 17.69
CA LEU A 723 -11.18 -17.03 17.34
C LEU A 723 -11.05 -17.48 15.88
N LEU A 724 -10.70 -16.59 14.95
CA LEU A 724 -10.43 -16.92 13.56
C LEU A 724 -9.21 -17.84 13.44
N LEU A 725 -8.12 -17.54 14.18
CA LEU A 725 -6.95 -18.42 14.25
C LEU A 725 -7.33 -19.79 14.81
N GLY A 726 -8.12 -19.85 15.89
CA GLY A 726 -8.63 -21.11 16.43
C GLY A 726 -9.51 -21.88 15.45
N PHE A 727 -10.37 -21.18 14.71
CA PHE A 727 -11.20 -21.78 13.66
C PHE A 727 -10.34 -22.32 12.50
N VAL A 728 -9.32 -21.57 12.06
CA VAL A 728 -8.42 -22.03 11.00
C VAL A 728 -7.57 -23.21 11.45
N SER A 729 -7.06 -23.20 12.68
CA SER A 729 -6.23 -24.30 13.19
C SER A 729 -7.01 -25.57 13.51
N ILE A 730 -8.27 -25.46 13.94
CA ILE A 730 -9.08 -26.59 14.42
C ILE A 730 -10.24 -26.91 13.47
N GLY A 731 -11.02 -25.90 13.11
CA GLY A 731 -12.24 -26.05 12.32
C GLY A 731 -11.99 -26.26 10.82
N MET A 732 -10.89 -25.73 10.26
CA MET A 732 -10.57 -25.88 8.84
C MET A 732 -10.25 -27.33 8.49
N SER A 733 -9.55 -28.07 9.36
CA SER A 733 -9.26 -29.49 9.19
C SER A 733 -10.52 -30.36 9.14
N GLU A 734 -11.56 -29.96 9.88
CA GLU A 734 -12.84 -30.69 9.92
C GLU A 734 -13.75 -30.33 8.74
N ILE A 735 -13.81 -29.05 8.35
CA ILE A 735 -14.68 -28.56 7.25
C ILE A 735 -14.07 -28.92 5.89
N PHE A 736 -12.75 -28.91 5.79
CA PHE A 736 -12.01 -29.21 4.57
C PHE A 736 -10.92 -30.26 4.84
N PRO A 737 -11.30 -31.56 4.98
CA PRO A 737 -10.36 -32.64 5.29
C PRO A 737 -9.28 -32.85 4.22
N ALA A 738 -9.50 -32.34 3.02
CA ALA A 738 -8.56 -32.40 1.91
C ALA A 738 -7.45 -31.34 1.98
N ILE A 739 -7.47 -30.43 2.96
CA ILE A 739 -6.44 -29.40 3.11
C ILE A 739 -5.31 -29.92 3.98
N GLU A 740 -4.12 -29.96 3.41
CA GLU A 740 -2.92 -30.42 4.10
C GLU A 740 -2.57 -29.59 5.34
N VAL A 741 -1.98 -30.25 6.33
CA VAL A 741 -1.51 -29.62 7.58
C VAL A 741 -0.56 -28.45 7.29
N TYR A 742 0.31 -28.54 6.28
CA TYR A 742 1.19 -27.42 5.92
C TYR A 742 0.42 -26.20 5.38
N THR A 743 -0.70 -26.42 4.67
CA THR A 743 -1.55 -25.35 4.17
C THR A 743 -2.23 -24.66 5.35
N ILE A 744 -2.71 -25.42 6.34
CA ILE A 744 -3.24 -24.86 7.58
C ILE A 744 -2.18 -24.06 8.33
N ILE A 745 -0.95 -24.59 8.45
CA ILE A 745 0.19 -23.86 9.05
C ILE A 745 0.46 -22.55 8.30
N SER A 746 0.44 -22.58 6.96
CA SER A 746 0.61 -21.39 6.11
C SER A 746 -0.50 -20.37 6.36
N PHE A 747 -1.76 -20.81 6.47
CA PHE A 747 -2.88 -19.96 6.86
C PHE A 747 -2.68 -19.31 8.23
N VAL A 748 -2.25 -20.09 9.23
CA VAL A 748 -1.97 -19.60 10.58
C VAL A 748 -0.85 -18.55 10.57
N ILE A 749 0.27 -18.81 9.89
CA ILE A 749 1.40 -17.87 9.79
C ILE A 749 0.95 -16.55 9.15
N VAL A 750 0.21 -16.63 8.04
CA VAL A 750 -0.28 -15.45 7.32
C VAL A 750 -1.30 -14.68 8.16
N LEU A 751 -2.19 -15.37 8.89
CA LEU A 751 -3.15 -14.72 9.79
C LEU A 751 -2.49 -14.07 11.00
N LEU A 752 -1.47 -14.71 11.59
CA LEU A 752 -0.64 -14.11 12.65
C LEU A 752 0.07 -12.85 12.16
N TYR A 753 0.60 -12.90 10.94
CA TYR A 753 1.20 -11.76 10.28
C TYR A 753 0.19 -10.63 10.03
N LEU A 754 -1.07 -10.97 9.70
CA LEU A 754 -2.15 -10.02 9.48
C LEU A 754 -2.60 -9.26 10.74
N ILE A 755 -2.27 -9.72 11.94
CA ILE A 755 -2.61 -9.02 13.19
C ILE A 755 -2.11 -7.57 13.15
N GLY A 756 -0.85 -7.35 12.77
CA GLY A 756 -0.25 -6.01 12.74
C GLY A 756 -0.95 -5.06 11.76
N PRO A 757 -1.04 -5.41 10.46
CA PRO A 757 -1.79 -4.64 9.47
C PRO A 757 -3.25 -4.39 9.87
N VAL A 758 -3.97 -5.40 10.36
CA VAL A 758 -5.36 -5.26 10.80
C VAL A 758 -5.46 -4.25 11.94
N ASN A 759 -4.65 -4.38 12.99
CA ASN A 759 -4.64 -3.44 14.12
C ASN A 759 -4.35 -2.00 13.67
N ALA A 760 -3.40 -1.82 12.75
CA ALA A 760 -3.10 -0.51 12.19
C ALA A 760 -4.28 0.09 11.39
N ILE A 761 -5.06 -0.72 10.67
CA ILE A 761 -6.30 -0.27 10.02
C ILE A 761 -7.31 0.18 11.08
N LEU A 762 -7.48 -0.59 12.15
CA LEU A 762 -8.43 -0.29 13.22
C LEU A 762 -8.06 1.00 13.97
N GLU A 763 -6.80 1.19 14.32
CA GLU A 763 -6.29 2.41 14.98
C GLU A 763 -6.36 3.66 14.08
N SER A 764 -6.42 3.47 12.77
CA SER A 764 -6.59 4.58 11.82
C SER A 764 -8.01 5.15 11.82
N VAL A 765 -9.04 4.38 12.23
CA VAL A 765 -10.44 4.82 12.15
C VAL A 765 -10.73 6.06 13.00
N PRO A 766 -10.41 6.12 14.32
CA PRO A 766 -10.61 7.34 15.11
C PRO A 766 -9.79 8.52 14.56
N SER A 767 -8.58 8.25 14.09
CA SER A 767 -7.67 9.26 13.54
C SER A 767 -8.18 9.87 12.23
N LEU A 768 -8.89 9.09 11.40
CA LEU A 768 -9.59 9.60 10.21
C LEU A 768 -10.80 10.46 10.59
N MET A 769 -11.50 10.09 11.66
CA MET A 769 -12.64 10.88 12.16
C MET A 769 -12.18 12.24 12.66
N THR A 770 -11.12 12.29 13.48
CA THR A 770 -10.54 13.56 13.97
C THR A 770 -9.97 14.41 12.84
N LEU A 771 -9.33 13.79 11.83
CA LEU A 771 -8.90 14.47 10.61
C LEU A 771 -10.07 15.14 9.90
N ARG A 772 -11.16 14.39 9.65
CA ARG A 772 -12.34 14.90 8.93
C ARG A 772 -12.98 16.07 9.68
N ILE A 773 -13.11 15.97 11.01
CA ILE A 773 -13.68 17.05 11.83
C ILE A 773 -12.80 18.31 11.75
N SER A 774 -11.49 18.17 11.91
CA SER A 774 -10.54 19.28 11.85
C SER A 774 -10.53 19.96 10.47
N TRP A 775 -10.55 19.15 9.40
CA TRP A 775 -10.64 19.64 8.02
C TRP A 775 -11.91 20.45 7.77
N ASN A 776 -13.07 19.93 8.19
CA ASN A 776 -14.35 20.63 8.03
C ASN A 776 -14.37 21.96 8.79
N ARG A 777 -13.79 22.01 10.00
CA ARG A 777 -13.71 23.25 10.80
C ARG A 777 -12.84 24.31 10.15
N ILE A 778 -11.66 23.93 9.66
CA ILE A 778 -10.76 24.86 8.96
C ILE A 778 -11.43 25.38 7.70
N THR A 779 -12.05 24.51 6.91
CA THR A 779 -12.73 24.91 5.67
C THR A 779 -13.88 25.87 5.98
N LYS A 780 -14.73 25.53 6.95
CA LYS A 780 -15.83 26.39 7.43
C LYS A 780 -15.32 27.74 7.97
N PHE A 781 -14.20 27.75 8.69
CA PHE A 781 -13.58 28.98 9.19
C PHE A 781 -13.05 29.86 8.04
N ILE A 782 -12.43 29.26 7.02
CA ILE A 782 -11.99 29.98 5.82
C ILE A 782 -13.18 30.56 5.04
N ASP A 783 -14.26 29.80 4.91
CA ASP A 783 -15.45 30.20 4.15
C ASP A 783 -16.27 31.31 4.86
N GLU A 784 -16.32 31.28 6.20
CA GLU A 784 -17.04 32.28 7.00
C GLU A 784 -16.35 33.64 7.06
N ILE A 785 -15.03 33.71 6.84
CA ILE A 785 -14.31 34.98 6.80
C ILE A 785 -14.49 35.61 5.42
N PRO A 786 -15.24 36.72 5.27
CA PRO A 786 -15.38 37.38 3.99
C PRO A 786 -14.01 37.88 3.53
N ALA A 787 -13.63 37.63 2.28
CA ALA A 787 -12.48 38.34 1.70
C ALA A 787 -12.91 39.79 1.47
N SER A 788 -12.61 40.70 2.41
CA SER A 788 -13.18 42.06 2.37
C SER A 788 -12.16 43.17 2.19
N VAL A 789 -10.88 42.85 1.96
CA VAL A 789 -9.86 43.85 1.61
C VAL A 789 -8.94 43.30 0.52
N ASP A 790 -8.95 43.91 -0.66
CA ASP A 790 -7.95 43.70 -1.71
C ASP A 790 -6.62 44.27 -1.18
N SER A 791 -5.85 43.47 -0.44
CA SER A 791 -4.54 43.85 0.11
C SER A 791 -3.54 44.30 -0.97
N ASN A 792 -3.79 43.96 -2.23
CA ASN A 792 -2.98 44.36 -3.39
C ASN A 792 -3.38 45.71 -4.04
N LYS A 793 -4.42 46.40 -3.56
CA LYS A 793 -4.84 47.73 -4.07
C LYS A 793 -4.71 48.85 -3.03
N GLN A 794 -3.77 48.75 -2.11
CA GLN A 794 -3.45 49.87 -1.23
C GLN A 794 -2.60 50.90 -1.99
N ALA A 795 -3.22 52.00 -2.40
CA ALA A 795 -2.48 53.22 -2.68
C ALA A 795 -1.83 53.68 -1.37
N ARG A 796 -0.52 53.54 -1.25
CA ARG A 796 0.23 54.22 -0.17
C ARG A 796 0.01 55.71 -0.37
N VAL A 797 -0.56 56.37 0.63
CA VAL A 797 -0.57 57.83 0.68
C VAL A 797 0.89 58.26 0.82
N GLU A 798 1.41 59.06 -0.12
CA GLU A 798 2.71 59.69 0.08
C GLU A 798 2.57 60.64 1.29
N LYS A 799 3.32 60.37 2.37
CA LYS A 799 3.27 61.10 3.67
C LYS A 799 3.54 62.62 3.53
N SER A 800 3.79 63.14 2.33
CA SER A 800 4.07 64.55 2.02
C SER A 800 2.84 65.41 1.74
N ASP A 801 1.67 64.84 1.45
CA ASP A 801 0.50 65.66 1.11
C ASP A 801 -0.16 66.25 2.37
N PRO A 802 -0.26 67.59 2.49
CA PRO A 802 -0.91 68.21 3.63
C PRO A 802 -2.41 67.91 3.62
N VAL A 803 -2.94 67.43 4.75
CA VAL A 803 -4.38 67.34 4.96
C VAL A 803 -4.88 68.71 5.38
N LEU A 804 -5.50 69.42 4.45
CA LEU A 804 -6.10 70.74 4.63
C LEU A 804 -7.50 70.65 5.24
N THR A 805 -8.29 69.64 4.84
CA THR A 805 -9.67 69.46 5.31
C THR A 805 -10.02 67.99 5.47
N PHE A 806 -10.62 67.64 6.62
CA PHE A 806 -11.27 66.36 6.88
C PHE A 806 -12.79 66.59 6.98
N GLU A 807 -13.58 65.90 6.17
CA GLU A 807 -15.04 66.04 6.14
C GLU A 807 -15.74 64.69 6.27
N ALA A 808 -16.71 64.59 7.18
CA ALA A 808 -17.68 63.51 7.26
C ALA A 808 -19.07 64.08 6.94
N ARG A 809 -19.79 63.48 5.98
CA ARG A 809 -21.12 63.93 5.56
C ARG A 809 -22.15 62.82 5.65
N GLY A 810 -23.24 63.09 6.38
CA GLY A 810 -24.38 62.19 6.54
C GLY A 810 -24.02 60.80 7.07
N ILE A 811 -22.97 60.67 7.87
CA ILE A 811 -22.45 59.37 8.31
C ILE A 811 -23.40 58.73 9.31
N THR A 812 -23.94 57.56 8.98
CA THR A 812 -24.72 56.72 9.91
C THR A 812 -24.08 55.34 10.04
N TYR A 813 -24.02 54.80 11.25
CA TYR A 813 -23.54 53.45 11.51
C TYR A 813 -24.41 52.77 12.57
N GLN A 814 -24.75 51.51 12.31
CA GLN A 814 -25.52 50.69 13.23
C GLN A 814 -24.88 49.30 13.33
N PHE A 815 -24.69 48.81 14.56
CA PHE A 815 -24.18 47.46 14.75
C PHE A 815 -25.15 46.43 14.17
N LYS A 816 -24.59 45.35 13.62
CA LYS A 816 -25.35 44.22 13.06
C LYS A 816 -25.20 43.02 14.01
N ASN A 817 -26.28 42.31 14.28
CA ASN A 817 -26.23 41.05 15.02
C ASN A 817 -25.75 39.89 14.12
N GLU A 818 -25.60 38.68 14.68
CA GLU A 818 -25.17 37.49 13.93
C GLU A 818 -26.06 37.14 12.73
N ALA A 819 -27.33 37.55 12.73
CA ALA A 819 -28.28 37.37 11.62
C ALA A 819 -28.24 38.52 10.59
N GLY A 820 -27.32 39.47 10.73
CA GLY A 820 -27.20 40.65 9.88
C GLY A 820 -28.26 41.74 10.14
N VAL A 821 -29.08 41.59 11.18
CA VAL A 821 -30.12 42.54 11.56
C VAL A 821 -29.51 43.67 12.37
N LYS A 822 -29.84 44.91 12.01
CA LYS A 822 -29.35 46.10 12.69
C LYS A 822 -29.90 46.21 14.12
N THR A 823 -29.04 46.55 15.08
CA THR A 823 -29.35 46.67 16.51
C THR A 823 -29.79 48.09 16.89
N GLY A 824 -30.68 48.28 17.86
CA GLY A 824 -31.38 49.55 18.11
C GLY A 824 -30.55 50.81 18.43
N PHE A 825 -29.23 50.75 18.66
CA PHE A 825 -28.37 51.92 18.85
C PHE A 825 -27.69 52.31 17.53
N GLU A 826 -27.95 53.54 17.07
CA GLU A 826 -27.41 54.11 15.83
C GLU A 826 -26.50 55.31 16.17
N VAL A 827 -25.34 55.39 15.50
CA VAL A 827 -24.49 56.58 15.50
C VAL A 827 -24.75 57.34 14.20
N GLY A 828 -25.29 58.55 14.28
CA GLY A 828 -25.54 59.42 13.14
C GLY A 828 -26.97 59.99 13.05
N PRO A 829 -27.26 60.75 11.98
CA PRO A 829 -26.32 61.20 10.95
C PRO A 829 -25.25 62.14 11.53
N ILE A 830 -23.99 61.95 11.12
CA ILE A 830 -22.85 62.78 11.52
C ILE A 830 -22.40 63.63 10.33
N ASP A 831 -22.45 64.95 10.52
CA ASP A 831 -21.89 65.97 9.65
C ASP A 831 -20.81 66.72 10.43
N LEU A 832 -19.56 66.66 9.96
CA LEU A 832 -18.39 67.22 10.63
C LEU A 832 -17.36 67.68 9.61
N GLN A 833 -16.78 68.85 9.81
CA GLN A 833 -15.64 69.36 9.04
C GLN A 833 -14.58 69.87 10.02
N ILE A 834 -13.32 69.48 9.78
CA ILE A 834 -12.15 69.89 10.58
C ILE A 834 -11.05 70.30 9.61
N ASN A 835 -10.45 71.47 9.83
CA ASN A 835 -9.37 71.98 9.00
C ASN A 835 -7.99 71.64 9.58
N GLY A 836 -6.97 71.60 8.72
CA GLY A 836 -5.58 71.43 9.13
C GLY A 836 -5.17 72.51 10.13
N GLY A 837 -4.59 72.10 11.26
CA GLY A 837 -4.26 73.01 12.36
C GLY A 837 -5.44 73.35 13.28
N GLU A 838 -6.49 72.54 13.33
CA GLU A 838 -7.57 72.63 14.33
C GLU A 838 -7.53 71.46 15.33
N ILE A 839 -7.91 71.78 16.57
CA ILE A 839 -8.12 70.81 17.65
C ILE A 839 -9.63 70.64 17.88
N LEU A 840 -10.14 69.44 17.63
CA LEU A 840 -11.52 69.04 17.93
C LEU A 840 -11.56 68.23 19.23
N PHE A 841 -12.38 68.68 20.18
CA PHE A 841 -12.75 67.88 21.35
C PHE A 841 -14.12 67.22 21.13
N VAL A 842 -14.18 65.91 21.31
CA VAL A 842 -15.42 65.15 21.34
C VAL A 842 -15.70 64.74 22.79
N ILE A 843 -16.76 65.32 23.36
CA ILE A 843 -17.17 65.13 24.75
C ILE A 843 -18.52 64.41 24.80
N GLY A 844 -18.92 63.85 25.93
CA GLY A 844 -20.25 63.23 26.08
C GLY A 844 -20.23 62.04 27.03
N GLY A 845 -21.38 61.62 27.55
CA GLY A 845 -21.44 60.55 28.56
C GLY A 845 -20.86 59.20 28.13
N ASN A 846 -20.67 58.28 29.07
CA ASN A 846 -20.28 56.90 28.74
C ASN A 846 -21.39 56.22 27.93
N GLY A 847 -21.02 55.44 26.92
CA GLY A 847 -21.98 54.74 26.07
C GLY A 847 -22.75 55.62 25.07
N CYS A 848 -22.43 56.91 24.91
CA CYS A 848 -23.11 57.76 23.92
C CYS A 848 -22.64 57.56 22.47
N GLY A 849 -21.62 56.71 22.24
CA GLY A 849 -21.12 56.32 20.92
C GLY A 849 -19.72 56.81 20.54
N LYS A 850 -18.98 57.51 21.43
CA LYS A 850 -17.68 58.16 21.11
C LYS A 850 -16.64 57.21 20.51
N THR A 851 -16.41 56.05 21.11
CA THR A 851 -15.48 55.05 20.58
C THR A 851 -15.96 54.45 19.26
N THR A 852 -17.28 54.30 19.07
CA THR A 852 -17.83 53.86 17.78
C THR A 852 -17.60 54.92 16.70
N LEU A 853 -17.82 56.20 17.02
CA LEU A 853 -17.48 57.32 16.16
C LEU A 853 -15.97 57.31 15.83
N ALA A 854 -15.09 57.10 16.81
CA ALA A 854 -13.65 57.00 16.57
C ALA A 854 -13.29 55.89 15.57
N LYS A 855 -13.90 54.70 15.70
CA LYS A 855 -13.70 53.58 14.77
C LYS A 855 -14.22 53.90 13.36
N VAL A 856 -15.30 54.65 13.23
CA VAL A 856 -15.83 55.09 11.92
C VAL A 856 -14.94 56.18 11.29
N LEU A 857 -14.54 57.20 12.06
CA LEU A 857 -13.70 58.30 11.57
C LEU A 857 -12.30 57.84 11.14
N THR A 858 -11.79 56.77 11.75
CA THR A 858 -10.49 56.17 11.41
C THR A 858 -10.56 55.15 10.28
N GLY A 859 -11.76 54.85 9.75
CA GLY A 859 -11.96 53.87 8.69
C GLY A 859 -11.94 52.40 9.15
N LEU A 860 -11.85 52.13 10.46
CA LEU A 860 -11.91 50.77 11.01
C LEU A 860 -13.31 50.14 10.86
N TYR A 861 -14.36 50.97 10.97
CA TYR A 861 -15.74 50.61 10.67
C TYR A 861 -16.19 51.32 9.40
N GLN A 862 -16.92 50.60 8.54
CA GLN A 862 -17.48 51.20 7.34
C GLN A 862 -18.87 51.79 7.66
N PRO A 863 -19.13 53.05 7.32
CA PRO A 863 -20.45 53.64 7.55
C PRO A 863 -21.52 52.94 6.70
N ASP A 864 -22.74 52.81 7.23
CA ASP A 864 -23.88 52.27 6.49
C ASP A 864 -24.42 53.26 5.44
N ASN A 865 -24.36 54.56 5.74
CA ASN A 865 -24.69 55.66 4.83
C ASN A 865 -23.73 56.84 5.04
N GLY A 866 -23.65 57.73 4.07
CA GLY A 866 -22.74 58.88 4.08
C GLY A 866 -21.35 58.55 3.54
N HIS A 867 -20.43 59.52 3.60
CA HIS A 867 -19.06 59.35 3.13
C HIS A 867 -18.08 60.28 3.87
N ILE A 868 -16.81 59.89 3.88
CA ILE A 868 -15.70 60.67 4.43
C ILE A 868 -14.82 61.16 3.28
N MET A 869 -14.37 62.41 3.37
CA MET A 869 -13.52 63.05 2.37
C MET A 869 -12.29 63.68 3.03
N ILE A 870 -11.17 63.63 2.32
CA ILE A 870 -9.92 64.32 2.66
C ILE A 870 -9.63 65.28 1.50
N ASN A 871 -9.40 66.56 1.79
CA ASN A 871 -9.15 67.60 0.78
C ASN A 871 -10.22 67.66 -0.34
N GLY A 872 -11.47 67.31 -0.01
CA GLY A 872 -12.60 67.29 -0.95
C GLY A 872 -12.75 66.01 -1.78
N GLU A 873 -11.84 65.03 -1.63
CA GLU A 873 -11.90 63.75 -2.34
C GLU A 873 -12.43 62.63 -1.45
N HIS A 874 -13.27 61.75 -2.00
CA HIS A 874 -13.77 60.57 -1.29
C HIS A 874 -12.64 59.57 -1.02
N VAL A 875 -12.51 59.15 0.24
CA VAL A 875 -11.48 58.20 0.66
C VAL A 875 -12.11 56.88 1.12
N SER A 876 -11.57 55.76 0.67
CA SER A 876 -11.97 54.43 1.16
C SER A 876 -11.53 54.24 2.61
N GLY A 877 -12.20 53.37 3.39
CA GLY A 877 -11.82 53.13 4.79
C GLY A 877 -10.36 52.68 4.96
N SER A 878 -9.83 51.85 4.04
CA SER A 878 -8.45 51.37 4.09
C SER A 878 -7.41 52.44 3.78
N THR A 879 -7.74 53.41 2.93
CA THR A 879 -6.86 54.56 2.65
C THR A 879 -6.99 55.60 3.76
N LEU A 880 -8.19 55.75 4.33
CA LEU A 880 -8.47 56.67 5.42
C LEU A 880 -7.62 56.35 6.66
N SER A 881 -7.50 55.06 7.02
CA SER A 881 -6.72 54.64 8.19
C SER A 881 -5.23 55.03 8.13
N GLU A 882 -4.65 55.17 6.92
CA GLU A 882 -3.24 55.57 6.73
C GLU A 882 -2.98 57.03 7.10
N TYR A 883 -4.00 57.89 7.12
CA TYR A 883 -3.88 59.29 7.55
C TYR A 883 -3.83 59.48 9.07
N PHE A 884 -4.10 58.41 9.85
CA PHE A 884 -4.28 58.51 11.30
C PHE A 884 -3.10 57.95 12.10
N SER A 885 -2.78 58.64 13.19
CA SER A 885 -2.06 58.09 14.35
C SER A 885 -3.03 58.09 15.52
N VAL A 886 -3.29 56.91 16.09
CA VAL A 886 -4.36 56.75 17.09
C VAL A 886 -3.84 56.12 18.37
N VAL A 887 -4.22 56.70 19.52
CA VAL A 887 -4.12 56.02 20.81
C VAL A 887 -5.53 55.69 21.30
N PHE A 888 -5.94 54.44 21.09
CA PHE A 888 -7.20 53.90 21.63
C PHE A 888 -7.10 53.61 23.15
N SER A 889 -8.24 53.53 23.83
CA SER A 889 -8.34 53.12 25.24
C SER A 889 -9.06 51.77 25.38
N PRO A 890 -8.42 50.70 25.87
CA PRO A 890 -7.00 50.61 26.24
C PRO A 890 -6.08 50.53 25.01
N PRO A 891 -4.83 51.03 25.08
CA PRO A 891 -3.88 50.93 23.97
C PRO A 891 -3.39 49.50 23.79
N CYS A 892 -2.97 49.13 22.58
CA CYS A 892 -2.22 47.91 22.29
C CYS A 892 -0.77 48.30 21.91
N LEU A 893 0.22 47.54 22.40
CA LEU A 893 1.64 47.77 22.10
C LEU A 893 2.22 46.47 21.55
N PHE A 894 3.06 46.59 20.52
CA PHE A 894 3.83 45.48 19.99
C PHE A 894 5.27 45.59 20.48
N GLU A 895 5.99 44.46 20.59
CA GLU A 895 7.41 44.48 21.00
C GLU A 895 8.33 45.18 19.99
N ARG A 896 7.86 45.34 18.74
CA ARG A 896 8.58 45.98 17.65
C ARG A 896 7.77 47.17 17.14
N ILE A 897 8.46 48.27 16.85
CA ILE A 897 7.91 49.45 16.18
C ILE A 897 7.83 49.14 14.67
N TYR A 898 6.62 49.25 14.13
CA TYR A 898 6.31 49.02 12.71
C TYR A 898 5.95 50.33 12.01
N ASP A 899 6.18 50.40 10.70
CA ASP A 899 5.87 51.55 9.83
C ASP A 899 6.55 52.88 10.22
N VAL A 900 7.76 52.82 10.75
CA VAL A 900 8.60 53.99 11.01
C VAL A 900 10.01 53.71 10.49
N ASP A 901 10.63 54.72 9.88
CA ASP A 901 12.03 54.69 9.47
C ASP A 901 12.93 54.43 10.69
N GLY A 902 13.82 53.43 10.59
CA GLY A 902 14.73 53.05 11.67
C GLY A 902 15.69 54.17 12.07
N ASP A 903 16.08 55.03 11.12
CA ASP A 903 16.96 56.17 11.40
C ASP A 903 16.23 57.23 12.24
N ARG A 904 14.95 57.47 11.93
CA ARG A 904 14.09 58.33 12.75
C ARG A 904 13.87 57.76 14.14
N VAL A 905 13.60 56.45 14.25
CA VAL A 905 13.49 55.78 15.55
C VAL A 905 14.79 55.97 16.34
N ALA A 906 15.96 55.73 15.76
CA ALA A 906 17.23 55.89 16.45
C ALA A 906 17.50 57.34 16.88
N ALA A 907 17.18 58.32 16.04
CA ALA A 907 17.41 59.74 16.31
C ALA A 907 16.49 60.29 17.41
N ASP A 908 15.19 59.99 17.34
CA ASP A 908 14.18 60.62 18.20
C ASP A 908 13.86 59.82 19.46
N SER A 909 14.05 58.49 19.48
CA SER A 909 13.59 57.63 20.57
C SER A 909 14.14 58.03 21.93
N ARG A 910 15.45 58.31 22.05
CA ARG A 910 16.06 58.68 23.34
C ARG A 910 15.51 60.01 23.86
N ARG A 911 15.28 60.97 22.96
CA ARG A 911 14.67 62.27 23.29
C ARG A 911 13.23 62.09 23.74
N LEU A 912 12.43 61.35 22.98
CA LEU A 912 11.01 61.11 23.27
C LEU A 912 10.79 60.26 24.52
N LEU A 913 11.61 59.24 24.75
CA LEU A 913 11.58 58.44 25.98
C LEU A 913 11.86 59.32 27.20
N LYS A 914 12.85 60.21 27.12
CA LYS A 914 13.15 61.15 28.20
C LYS A 914 12.03 62.18 28.39
N LEU A 915 11.50 62.73 27.29
CA LEU A 915 10.38 63.68 27.32
C LEU A 915 9.12 63.08 27.97
N LEU A 916 8.88 61.79 27.75
CA LEU A 916 7.74 61.06 28.29
C LEU A 916 8.08 60.33 29.60
N HIS A 917 9.28 60.53 30.17
CA HIS A 917 9.80 59.90 31.39
C HIS A 917 9.64 58.37 31.39
N LEU A 918 10.06 57.77 30.29
CA LEU A 918 10.12 56.33 30.06
C LEU A 918 11.56 55.83 29.91
N ASP A 919 12.56 56.72 29.86
CA ASP A 919 13.97 56.40 29.63
C ASP A 919 14.61 55.54 30.74
N GLU A 920 14.08 55.58 31.96
CA GLU A 920 14.49 54.67 33.05
C GLU A 920 13.73 53.33 33.05
N LYS A 921 12.71 53.16 32.21
CA LYS A 921 11.78 52.00 32.23
C LYS A 921 11.81 51.18 30.96
N VAL A 922 12.08 51.82 29.82
CA VAL A 922 12.03 51.23 28.49
C VAL A 922 13.25 51.71 27.71
N SER A 923 13.91 50.79 27.04
CA SER A 923 14.93 51.09 26.03
C SER A 923 14.50 50.54 24.68
N ILE A 924 14.95 51.21 23.60
CA ILE A 924 14.65 50.80 22.23
C ILE A 924 15.95 50.42 21.54
N VAL A 925 16.04 49.17 21.08
CA VAL A 925 17.21 48.63 20.36
C VAL A 925 16.72 47.91 19.10
N ASN A 926 17.26 48.25 17.93
CA ASN A 926 16.85 47.67 16.64
C ASN A 926 15.33 47.71 16.41
N ASN A 927 14.72 48.87 16.70
CA ASN A 927 13.27 49.12 16.63
C ASN A 927 12.42 48.20 17.53
N ARG A 928 13.00 47.63 18.60
CA ARG A 928 12.29 46.79 19.58
C ARG A 928 12.40 47.36 20.97
N TYR A 929 11.32 47.27 21.74
CA TYR A 929 11.31 47.56 23.16
C TYR A 929 11.93 46.40 23.93
N ASP A 930 12.74 46.70 24.94
CA ASP A 930 13.21 45.70 25.91
C ASP A 930 12.07 45.15 26.79
N THR A 931 11.06 45.98 27.09
CA THR A 931 9.85 45.58 27.80
C THR A 931 8.64 46.43 27.39
N ILE A 932 7.46 45.79 27.36
CA ILE A 932 6.16 46.45 27.24
C ILE A 932 5.28 46.23 28.50
N LYS A 933 5.84 45.60 29.54
CA LYS A 933 5.17 45.36 30.83
C LYS A 933 5.22 46.63 31.68
N LEU A 934 4.31 47.56 31.38
CA LEU A 934 4.27 48.90 31.94
C LEU A 934 2.93 49.19 32.63
N SER A 935 2.89 50.22 33.49
CA SER A 935 1.63 50.72 34.08
C SER A 935 0.70 51.28 33.00
N GLY A 936 -0.61 51.42 33.28
CA GLY A 936 -1.58 51.93 32.30
C GLY A 936 -1.19 53.29 31.70
N GLY A 937 -0.82 54.25 32.56
CA GLY A 937 -0.34 55.57 32.12
C GLY A 937 0.97 55.51 31.32
N GLN A 938 1.91 54.64 31.70
CA GLN A 938 3.15 54.41 30.95
C GLN A 938 2.89 53.77 29.59
N ARG A 939 1.94 52.83 29.48
CA ARG A 939 1.54 52.22 28.20
C ARG A 939 0.90 53.25 27.27
N LYS A 940 0.03 54.13 27.79
CA LYS A 940 -0.54 55.25 27.04
C LYS A 940 0.54 56.25 26.58
N ARG A 941 1.54 56.54 27.40
CA ARG A 941 2.72 57.36 27.02
C ARG A 941 3.57 56.67 25.94
N LEU A 942 3.79 55.37 26.03
CA LEU A 942 4.56 54.65 25.01
C LEU A 942 3.79 54.56 23.68
N ALA A 943 2.47 54.37 23.71
CA ALA A 943 1.63 54.42 22.50
C ALA A 943 1.60 55.82 21.87
N LEU A 944 1.65 56.88 22.70
CA LEU A 944 1.80 58.25 22.23
C LEU A 944 3.16 58.48 21.55
N LEU A 945 4.23 57.90 22.10
CA LEU A 945 5.57 57.93 21.48
C LEU A 945 5.52 57.30 20.08
N GLU A 946 4.87 56.14 19.91
CA GLU A 946 4.70 55.52 18.58
C GLU A 946 3.91 56.43 17.62
N CYS A 947 2.83 57.06 18.08
CA CYS A 947 2.06 58.02 17.29
C CYS A 947 2.91 59.22 16.85
N TRP A 948 3.78 59.72 17.73
CA TRP A 948 4.67 60.83 17.44
C TRP A 948 5.74 60.43 16.42
N LEU A 949 6.34 59.24 16.58
CA LEU A 949 7.31 58.70 15.62
C LEU A 949 6.70 58.48 14.23
N ARG A 950 5.43 58.07 14.15
CA ARG A 950 4.72 57.87 12.88
C ARG A 950 4.38 59.16 12.16
N ASP A 951 4.12 60.24 12.90
CA ASP A 951 3.94 61.60 12.37
C ASP A 951 2.82 61.77 11.33
N SER A 952 1.70 61.11 11.57
CA SER A 952 0.52 61.18 10.68
C SER A 952 -0.07 62.60 10.61
N PRO A 953 -0.80 62.95 9.54
CA PRO A 953 -1.45 64.26 9.41
C PRO A 953 -2.66 64.43 10.33
N VAL A 954 -3.32 63.34 10.74
CA VAL A 954 -4.45 63.34 11.67
C VAL A 954 -4.11 62.51 12.91
N TYR A 955 -4.35 63.08 14.10
CA TYR A 955 -4.20 62.39 15.38
C TYR A 955 -5.54 62.17 16.04
N LEU A 956 -5.78 60.96 16.56
CA LEU A 956 -6.94 60.67 17.40
C LEU A 956 -6.50 60.13 18.76
N PHE A 957 -6.93 60.79 19.83
CA PHE A 957 -6.64 60.38 21.20
C PHE A 957 -7.94 60.03 21.91
N ASP A 958 -8.17 58.73 22.14
CA ASP A 958 -9.35 58.24 22.85
C ASP A 958 -9.07 58.16 24.36
N GLU A 959 -9.60 59.12 25.13
CA GLU A 959 -9.46 59.19 26.59
C GLU A 959 -8.00 59.06 27.09
N TRP A 960 -7.05 59.59 26.33
CA TRP A 960 -5.63 59.43 26.64
C TRP A 960 -5.26 60.03 28.02
N ALA A 961 -5.81 61.20 28.32
CA ALA A 961 -5.53 61.97 29.53
C ALA A 961 -6.13 61.41 30.83
N ALA A 962 -7.14 60.53 30.74
CA ALA A 962 -7.94 60.08 31.88
C ALA A 962 -7.12 59.38 32.98
N ASP A 963 -6.07 58.64 32.59
CA ASP A 963 -5.22 57.86 33.50
C ASP A 963 -3.82 58.47 33.71
N GLN A 964 -3.65 59.74 33.35
CA GLN A 964 -2.38 60.46 33.52
C GLN A 964 -2.37 61.29 34.79
N ASP A 965 -1.19 61.42 35.39
CA ASP A 965 -0.98 62.37 36.48
C ASP A 965 -1.14 63.83 36.00
N PRO A 966 -1.40 64.78 36.91
CA PRO A 966 -1.71 66.16 36.54
C PRO A 966 -0.62 66.83 35.71
N GLU A 967 0.65 66.44 35.90
CA GLU A 967 1.78 67.01 35.17
C GLU A 967 1.73 66.61 33.68
N TYR A 968 1.60 65.31 33.35
CA TYR A 968 1.50 64.92 31.94
C TYR A 968 0.17 65.30 31.32
N ARG A 969 -0.90 65.39 32.11
CA ARG A 969 -2.17 65.89 31.63
C ARG A 969 -2.05 67.33 31.15
N LYS A 970 -1.39 68.17 31.96
CA LYS A 970 -1.06 69.55 31.58
C LYS A 970 -0.13 69.58 30.37
N PHE A 971 0.92 68.75 30.33
CA PHE A 971 1.81 68.64 29.17
C PHE A 971 1.05 68.28 27.89
N PHE A 972 0.16 67.29 27.94
CA PHE A 972 -0.64 66.87 26.79
C PHE A 972 -1.50 68.02 26.27
N TYR A 973 -2.34 68.63 27.10
CA TYR A 973 -3.24 69.70 26.65
C TYR A 973 -2.55 71.03 26.36
N ARG A 974 -1.57 71.45 27.16
CA ARG A 974 -0.97 72.80 27.06
C ARG A 974 0.30 72.85 26.23
N THR A 975 0.94 71.71 25.99
CA THR A 975 2.18 71.64 25.20
C THR A 975 1.97 70.85 23.92
N LEU A 976 1.55 69.58 24.03
CA LEU A 976 1.54 68.65 22.91
C LEU A 976 0.47 68.98 21.87
N LEU A 977 -0.81 69.09 22.25
CA LEU A 977 -1.87 69.40 21.27
C LEU A 977 -1.61 70.75 20.56
N PRO A 978 -1.20 71.83 21.26
CA PRO A 978 -0.81 73.08 20.61
C PRO A 978 0.43 72.97 19.71
N GLU A 979 1.37 72.06 19.98
CA GLU A 979 2.51 71.78 19.10
C GLU A 979 2.09 71.06 17.82
N MET A 980 1.23 70.04 17.95
CA MET A 980 0.64 69.33 16.80
C MET A 980 -0.18 70.29 15.93
N LYS A 981 -0.99 71.16 16.56
CA LYS A 981 -1.75 72.23 15.90
C LYS A 981 -0.84 73.18 15.11
N ARG A 982 0.24 73.68 15.73
CA ARG A 982 1.21 74.58 15.07
C ARG A 982 1.94 73.91 13.90
N SER A 983 2.08 72.59 13.94
CA SER A 983 2.61 71.79 12.84
C SER A 983 1.59 71.50 11.73
N GLY A 984 0.41 72.15 11.77
CA GLY A 984 -0.64 72.02 10.76
C GLY A 984 -1.43 70.71 10.83
N LYS A 985 -1.30 69.93 11.91
CA LYS A 985 -1.97 68.64 12.07
C LYS A 985 -3.43 68.82 12.50
N ILE A 986 -4.29 67.88 12.13
CA ILE A 986 -5.64 67.77 12.68
C ILE A 986 -5.56 66.94 13.96
N VAL A 987 -6.15 67.42 15.06
CA VAL A 987 -6.12 66.72 16.35
C VAL A 987 -7.53 66.49 16.86
N ILE A 988 -7.93 65.23 17.00
CA ILE A 988 -9.22 64.82 17.55
C ILE A 988 -8.97 64.20 18.92
N ALA A 989 -9.42 64.84 19.99
CA ALA A 989 -9.31 64.31 21.35
C ALA A 989 -10.70 63.99 21.91
N ILE A 990 -10.94 62.72 22.22
CA ILE A 990 -12.11 62.30 23.01
C ILE A 990 -11.75 62.49 24.47
N THR A 991 -12.44 63.43 25.13
CA THR A 991 -12.08 63.84 26.48
C THR A 991 -13.29 64.24 27.32
N HIS A 992 -13.09 64.23 28.63
CA HIS A 992 -14.01 64.68 29.65
C HIS A 992 -13.40 65.77 30.55
N ASP A 993 -12.19 66.24 30.25
CA ASP A 993 -11.47 67.21 31.09
C ASP A 993 -11.85 68.66 30.73
N ASP A 994 -12.87 69.16 31.42
CA ASP A 994 -13.44 70.49 31.26
C ASP A 994 -12.45 71.63 31.53
N ASN A 995 -11.43 71.40 32.36
CA ASN A 995 -10.38 72.38 32.68
C ASN A 995 -9.52 72.81 31.48
N TYR A 996 -9.62 72.08 30.35
CA TYR A 996 -8.82 72.31 29.16
C TYR A 996 -9.67 72.50 27.90
N PHE A 997 -10.99 72.67 28.03
CA PHE A 997 -11.87 72.91 26.88
C PHE A 997 -11.47 74.17 26.09
N ASP A 998 -10.85 75.15 26.76
CA ASP A 998 -10.29 76.35 26.13
C ASP A 998 -9.13 76.09 25.15
N VAL A 999 -8.56 74.88 25.15
CA VAL A 999 -7.51 74.47 24.20
C VAL A 999 -8.09 74.10 22.84
N ALA A 1000 -9.35 73.64 22.79
CA ALA A 1000 -9.99 73.18 21.57
C ALA A 1000 -10.48 74.35 20.70
N ASP A 1001 -10.38 74.20 19.39
CA ASP A 1001 -11.00 75.11 18.42
C ASP A 1001 -12.50 74.80 18.25
N VAL A 1002 -12.83 73.50 18.32
CA VAL A 1002 -14.19 73.00 18.18
C VAL A 1002 -14.47 72.02 19.29
N ILE A 1003 -15.64 72.13 19.93
CA ILE A 1003 -16.11 71.17 20.93
C ILE A 1003 -17.46 70.63 20.49
N LEU A 1004 -17.54 69.33 20.29
CA LEU A 1004 -18.78 68.63 19.97
C LEU A 1004 -19.17 67.70 21.10
N LYS A 1005 -20.42 67.82 21.56
CA LYS A 1005 -21.00 66.92 22.54
C LYS A 1005 -21.75 65.81 21.82
N MET A 1006 -21.39 64.58 22.12
CA MET A 1006 -22.07 63.40 21.63
C MET A 1006 -23.16 62.96 22.62
N HIS A 1007 -24.40 62.87 22.14
CA HIS A 1007 -25.56 62.48 22.91
C HIS A 1007 -26.46 61.53 22.08
N HIS A 1008 -26.75 60.33 22.62
CA HIS A 1008 -27.52 59.28 21.95
C HIS A 1008 -27.14 59.06 20.47
N GLY A 1009 -25.83 58.94 20.17
CA GLY A 1009 -25.37 58.68 18.81
C GLY A 1009 -25.26 59.90 17.89
N LYS A 1010 -25.71 61.08 18.32
CA LYS A 1010 -25.68 62.33 17.54
C LYS A 1010 -24.62 63.29 18.06
N LEU A 1011 -24.02 64.09 17.16
CA LEU A 1011 -23.10 65.17 17.52
C LEU A 1011 -23.84 66.50 17.50
N GLU A 1012 -23.68 67.27 18.57
CA GLU A 1012 -24.23 68.62 18.70
C GLU A 1012 -23.10 69.58 19.13
N PRO A 1013 -23.06 70.82 18.60
CA PRO A 1013 -22.11 71.82 19.07
C PRO A 1013 -22.28 72.08 20.57
N TYR A 1014 -21.18 72.08 21.31
CA TYR A 1014 -21.20 72.40 22.72
C TYR A 1014 -20.98 73.90 22.92
N PHE A 1015 -22.07 74.64 23.07
CA PHE A 1015 -22.02 76.03 23.50
C PHE A 1015 -22.03 76.07 25.02
N ALA A 1016 -20.85 76.19 25.63
CA ALA A 1016 -20.76 76.55 27.04
C ALA A 1016 -21.23 78.00 27.18
N GLU A 1017 -22.47 78.23 27.63
CA GLU A 1017 -22.78 79.49 28.30
C GLU A 1017 -21.78 79.62 29.46
N LEU A 1018 -20.98 80.70 29.45
CA LEU A 1018 -19.92 81.07 30.41
C LEU A 1018 -18.49 80.52 30.15
N ILE A 1019 -17.81 81.04 29.13
CA ILE A 1019 -16.32 81.05 29.07
C ILE A 1019 -15.73 82.45 29.36
N HIS A 1020 -16.55 83.49 29.59
CA HIS A 1020 -16.04 84.85 29.82
C HIS A 1020 -15.98 85.33 31.28
N GLU A 1021 -16.54 84.65 32.28
CA GLU A 1021 -16.66 85.21 33.64
C GLU A 1021 -15.57 84.82 34.66
N LYS A 1022 -14.60 83.98 34.30
CA LYS A 1022 -13.51 83.56 35.23
C LYS A 1022 -12.14 84.19 34.96
N ARG A 1023 -12.08 85.30 34.20
CA ARG A 1023 -10.80 85.97 33.91
C ARG A 1023 -10.35 87.01 34.94
N ASP A 1024 -11.20 87.43 35.89
CA ASP A 1024 -10.90 88.54 36.82
C ASP A 1024 -10.73 88.17 38.31
N THR A 1025 -10.62 86.89 38.69
CA THR A 1025 -10.47 86.52 40.12
C THR A 1025 -9.32 85.56 40.43
N ALA A 1026 -8.19 85.69 39.72
CA ALA A 1026 -6.97 84.96 40.06
C ALA A 1026 -5.67 85.77 39.83
N LEU A 1027 -5.71 87.06 40.16
CA LEU A 1027 -4.53 87.87 40.48
C LEU A 1027 -4.83 88.72 41.73
N GLN A 1028 -4.80 88.07 42.90
CA GLN A 1028 -4.45 88.64 44.21
C GLN A 1028 -3.75 87.58 45.05
#